data_AF-A0A941VSX2-F1
#
_entry.id   AF-A0A941VSX2-F1
#
_cell.length_a   1.000
_cell.length_b   1.000
_cell.length_c   1.000
_cell.angle_alpha   90.00
_cell.angle_beta   90.00
_cell.angle_gamma   90.00
#
_symmetry.space_group_name_H-M   'P 1'
#
loop_
_entity.id
_entity.type
_entity.pdbx_description
1 polymer ?
#
loop_
_entity_poly.entity_id
_entity_poly.type
_entity_poly.pdbx_seq_one_letter_code
_entity_poly.pdbx_strand_id
1 'polypeptide(L)'
;QGVAAQRPFYFDHVADLADQAFADFAALTGRRYARASGYRMEDAEYVIAGQGSLVWNAEAVCDYLRKQGLKVGVLNVTMFRPFPSDLIAGLLKGKKAVTVLERVDQPLAADPPLLREIRVAMGKATENARGRGEGSHAGVPAVRPEEVPDFFSGCFGMGSRDLQAGDLLAAARNMQPEGKRLRQFYLGIDFVRPETRLPKLEIWQQQLLDAYPGLKDLAIHATEDINLLPEDSVAIRIHSVGGWGAITMGKNLALTASQLIGLHIKANPKYGSEKKGQPTTFYATLASEPIRLNAELKHVDVVLSPDPNVFRHANAIAGLAEGGVFIIQSEEDPATLWQSFPATVQRDIRARNIKVYALDGFAIAGAEASEAEHRFRMQGAAFMGAFFRTTSLMARGKLDETRLLEGIRKQLVKKFGHLGERVVEDNLRVIQRGFMEVRPVEYGALEDKRAERGVLPVMPSSMDSAGMAAGVANPGRFWEQVGFLYKTGEDPLADPFAAISAIPAATSTLRDMTDVRFEVPEFIPENCTGCAQCWVQCPDAAFPGLVNTVDELLDATVLASSNGRTFDRLRPVLRPLAREAHRLLTGPVKSFGEVLNQAYATVVGRMTLDPDRRAATDAEFNVVHAALADFPVAKTAPFFEVPESKQKGTGGLLSVTINPEACKGCNICVEVCPDGALVTVKQDDQVIERLRRHWALWQKLPDTGDQFINVRDVEEGIGVLSSLLLKKDNYRSMFGGDGACMGCGEKTAIHLVFSAVNALMLPRVKHHVEQLDELIAGLEKKGRELLTADTDLEHLDLAALDQAAVPLATEHREGIRRITRMLHDVRDLKWRYTAGPGGKGRSTLGIANSTGCSSVWASTYPFNPYPFPWVNHLFQDAPSIAVGIFEGHMRKMADGFKAVRRARLELDGEYDAAVHEPYLDRFDWHQFSDEEFALCPPIFAVGGDGAMLDIGFQNLSRLLASGKPLRVVVLDTQVYSNTGGQACTSGFTGQVSDMAGWGKAQHGKTETRKELALIVMAHRNAYVLQGSQANPSHLLAGVIKGLKEKRPAVFSLHCPCPPEHGLADDMANHAARLALESRAFPILTYDPEAGPSLADCLNLDGNPSLNDTWPTYELKYQDAGGNEQVMSLPLTIADWAATESRFKKHFAVLPESVEEEVLVPFHQYLELPAEEREGKTPFIYGLDAERRLTRAGMGHEIVDLAEDRLKLWQMLRQMAGLEVAPAVRDLVEGEL
;
A
#
# COMPACT_ATOMS: atom_id res chain seq x y z
N GLN A 1 -22.39 -38.48 26.12
CA GLN A 1 -23.68 -38.21 26.78
C GLN A 1 -24.03 -36.72 26.77
N GLY A 2 -23.17 -35.81 27.26
CA GLY A 2 -23.44 -34.36 27.28
C GLY A 2 -23.85 -33.74 25.94
N VAL A 3 -23.11 -33.99 24.85
CA VAL A 3 -23.47 -33.50 23.50
C VAL A 3 -24.83 -34.03 23.02
N ALA A 4 -25.16 -35.29 23.31
CA ALA A 4 -26.46 -35.87 22.94
C ALA A 4 -27.62 -35.27 23.76
N ALA A 5 -27.39 -34.97 25.05
CA ALA A 5 -28.37 -34.35 25.93
C ALA A 5 -28.73 -32.92 25.47
N GLN A 6 -27.84 -32.21 24.78
CA GLN A 6 -28.16 -30.89 24.23
C GLN A 6 -29.31 -30.91 23.22
N ARG A 7 -29.56 -32.05 22.56
CA ARG A 7 -30.60 -32.17 21.54
C ARG A 7 -32.02 -31.98 22.12
N PRO A 8 -32.51 -32.82 23.04
CA PRO A 8 -33.85 -32.65 23.60
C PRO A 8 -33.98 -31.45 24.54
N PHE A 9 -32.89 -31.02 25.19
CA PHE A 9 -32.98 -29.96 26.22
C PHE A 9 -32.65 -28.55 25.70
N TYR A 10 -32.06 -28.42 24.52
CA TYR A 10 -31.75 -27.12 23.91
C TYR A 10 -32.17 -27.05 22.44
N PHE A 11 -31.70 -27.96 21.59
CA PHE A 11 -31.83 -27.79 20.13
C PHE A 11 -33.23 -28.05 19.57
N ASP A 12 -33.96 -29.03 20.09
CA ASP A 12 -35.28 -29.42 19.57
C ASP A 12 -36.33 -28.31 19.75
N HIS A 13 -36.11 -27.36 20.67
CA HIS A 13 -37.00 -26.23 20.92
C HIS A 13 -36.70 -24.98 20.07
N VAL A 14 -35.54 -24.92 19.39
CA VAL A 14 -35.08 -23.70 18.71
C VAL A 14 -35.99 -23.29 17.56
N ALA A 15 -36.58 -24.26 16.83
CA ALA A 15 -37.48 -23.98 15.71
C ALA A 15 -38.76 -23.26 16.17
N ASP A 16 -39.43 -23.79 17.19
CA ASP A 16 -40.67 -23.21 17.73
C ASP A 16 -40.41 -21.83 18.35
N LEU A 17 -39.29 -21.68 19.07
CA LEU A 17 -38.88 -20.39 19.63
C LEU A 17 -38.58 -19.35 18.54
N ALA A 18 -37.99 -19.77 17.42
CA ALA A 18 -37.76 -18.89 16.28
C ALA A 18 -39.08 -18.47 15.61
N ASP A 19 -40.02 -19.40 15.43
CA ASP A 19 -41.33 -19.10 14.85
C ASP A 19 -42.14 -18.14 15.75
N GLN A 20 -42.08 -18.32 17.08
CA GLN A 20 -42.65 -17.37 18.04
C GLN A 20 -42.00 -15.99 17.92
N ALA A 21 -40.67 -15.91 17.88
CA ALA A 21 -39.96 -14.65 17.76
C ALA A 21 -40.31 -13.90 16.45
N PHE A 22 -40.48 -14.63 15.34
CA PHE A 22 -40.94 -14.04 14.08
C PHE A 22 -42.38 -13.52 14.16
N ALA A 23 -43.27 -14.25 14.83
CA ALA A 23 -44.65 -13.82 15.05
C ALA A 23 -44.72 -12.56 15.92
N ASP A 24 -43.94 -12.52 17.00
CA ASP A 24 -43.85 -11.35 17.90
C ASP A 24 -43.30 -10.13 17.16
N PHE A 25 -42.24 -10.31 16.37
CA PHE A 25 -41.67 -9.25 15.55
C PHE A 25 -42.69 -8.72 14.51
N ALA A 26 -43.49 -9.60 13.92
CA ALA A 26 -44.54 -9.21 13.00
C ALA A 26 -45.67 -8.46 13.71
N ALA A 27 -46.04 -8.86 14.92
CA ALA A 27 -47.04 -8.16 15.73
C ALA A 27 -46.58 -6.74 16.09
N LEU A 28 -45.29 -6.54 16.38
CA LEU A 28 -44.71 -5.24 16.74
C LEU A 28 -44.48 -4.32 15.54
N THR A 29 -44.08 -4.86 14.40
CA THR A 29 -43.57 -4.05 13.28
C THR A 29 -44.40 -4.13 12.01
N GLY A 30 -45.36 -5.06 11.93
CA GLY A 30 -46.11 -5.39 10.72
C GLY A 30 -45.31 -6.19 9.68
N ARG A 31 -44.00 -6.40 9.89
CA ARG A 31 -43.11 -7.11 8.94
C ARG A 31 -43.04 -8.59 9.29
N ARG A 32 -43.49 -9.44 8.38
CA ARG A 32 -43.52 -10.90 8.57
C ARG A 32 -42.22 -11.56 8.11
N TYR A 33 -41.70 -12.45 8.94
CA TYR A 33 -40.59 -13.33 8.62
C TYR A 33 -40.98 -14.78 8.95
N ALA A 34 -40.23 -15.72 8.39
CA ALA A 34 -40.34 -17.14 8.69
C ALA A 34 -38.96 -17.78 8.52
N ARG A 35 -38.75 -18.98 9.10
CA ARG A 35 -37.50 -19.75 8.94
C ARG A 35 -37.14 -19.94 7.47
N ALA A 36 -38.15 -20.19 6.62
CA ALA A 36 -38.08 -20.07 5.17
C ALA A 36 -39.41 -19.49 4.63
N SER A 37 -39.33 -18.67 3.58
CA SER A 37 -40.51 -18.05 2.96
C SER A 37 -40.42 -18.01 1.44
N GLY A 38 -41.59 -18.01 0.79
CA GLY A 38 -41.72 -17.89 -0.66
C GLY A 38 -42.24 -16.53 -1.11
N TYR A 39 -41.72 -16.00 -2.22
CA TYR A 39 -42.24 -14.84 -2.92
C TYR A 39 -42.77 -15.28 -4.29
N ARG A 40 -44.08 -15.09 -4.54
CA ARG A 40 -44.80 -15.52 -5.76
C ARG A 40 -44.59 -16.99 -6.10
N MET A 41 -44.70 -17.86 -5.08
CA MET A 41 -44.41 -19.29 -5.19
C MET A 41 -45.63 -20.15 -5.49
N GLU A 42 -46.84 -19.61 -5.41
CA GLU A 42 -48.10 -20.35 -5.50
C GLU A 42 -48.28 -21.02 -6.87
N ASP A 43 -48.03 -20.28 -7.96
CA ASP A 43 -48.12 -20.75 -9.34
C ASP A 43 -46.75 -20.86 -10.04
N ALA A 44 -45.65 -20.64 -9.30
CA ALA A 44 -44.31 -20.72 -9.85
C ALA A 44 -44.02 -22.13 -10.41
N GLU A 45 -43.38 -22.17 -11.57
CA GLU A 45 -42.83 -23.39 -12.17
C GLU A 45 -41.32 -23.48 -11.94
N TYR A 46 -40.66 -22.32 -11.87
CA TYR A 46 -39.21 -22.19 -11.69
C TYR A 46 -38.92 -21.37 -10.43
N VAL A 47 -37.82 -21.67 -9.74
CA VAL A 47 -37.51 -21.02 -8.45
C VAL A 47 -36.07 -20.53 -8.42
N ILE A 48 -35.85 -19.30 -7.96
CA ILE A 48 -34.54 -18.84 -7.51
C ILE A 48 -34.51 -18.98 -5.98
N ALA A 49 -33.57 -19.75 -5.45
CA ALA A 49 -33.43 -19.98 -4.01
C ALA A 49 -32.11 -19.40 -3.49
N GLY A 50 -32.15 -18.80 -2.30
CA GLY A 50 -30.93 -18.26 -1.68
C GLY A 50 -31.18 -17.65 -0.31
N GLN A 51 -30.22 -16.86 0.16
CA GLN A 51 -30.25 -16.18 1.46
C GLN A 51 -29.60 -14.79 1.40
N GLY A 52 -29.87 -13.96 2.40
CA GLY A 52 -29.22 -12.65 2.58
C GLY A 52 -29.60 -11.61 1.52
N SER A 53 -28.64 -10.75 1.16
CA SER A 53 -28.88 -9.59 0.27
C SER A 53 -29.32 -9.93 -1.14
N LEU A 54 -29.09 -11.18 -1.59
CA LEU A 54 -29.53 -11.70 -2.89
C LEU A 54 -31.05 -11.66 -3.06
N VAL A 55 -31.80 -11.97 -1.99
CA VAL A 55 -33.24 -12.24 -2.07
C VAL A 55 -33.99 -11.05 -2.66
N TRP A 56 -33.65 -9.84 -2.24
CA TRP A 56 -34.27 -8.61 -2.73
C TRP A 56 -33.99 -8.35 -4.22
N ASN A 57 -32.79 -8.68 -4.70
CA ASN A 57 -32.46 -8.58 -6.12
C ASN A 57 -33.25 -9.63 -6.92
N ALA A 58 -33.35 -10.86 -6.40
CA ALA A 58 -34.09 -11.95 -7.02
C ALA A 58 -35.60 -11.65 -7.09
N GLU A 59 -36.19 -11.02 -6.07
CA GLU A 59 -37.60 -10.60 -6.08
C GLU A 59 -37.88 -9.55 -7.16
N ALA A 60 -37.00 -8.56 -7.33
CA ALA A 60 -37.13 -7.55 -8.39
C ALA A 60 -37.06 -8.19 -9.79
N VAL A 61 -36.12 -9.14 -9.99
CA VAL A 61 -35.98 -9.88 -11.25
C VAL A 61 -37.15 -10.84 -11.48
N CYS A 62 -37.68 -11.46 -10.42
CA CYS A 62 -38.88 -12.29 -10.46
C CYS A 62 -40.08 -11.49 -10.96
N ASP A 63 -40.32 -10.28 -10.42
CA ASP A 63 -41.39 -9.40 -10.88
C ASP A 63 -41.25 -9.05 -12.37
N TYR A 64 -40.04 -8.76 -12.82
CA TYR A 64 -39.74 -8.48 -14.23
C TYR A 64 -40.01 -9.69 -15.14
N LEU A 65 -39.49 -10.86 -14.78
CA LEU A 65 -39.66 -12.11 -15.56
C LEU A 65 -41.13 -12.54 -15.66
N ARG A 66 -41.91 -12.34 -14.59
CA ARG A 66 -43.34 -12.64 -14.60
C ARG A 66 -44.12 -11.71 -15.52
N LYS A 67 -43.73 -10.45 -15.67
CA LYS A 67 -44.31 -9.55 -16.69
C LYS A 67 -44.03 -10.05 -18.12
N GLN A 68 -42.95 -10.79 -18.33
CA GLN A 68 -42.64 -11.48 -19.60
C GLN A 68 -43.32 -12.86 -19.75
N GLY A 69 -44.18 -13.25 -18.79
CA GLY A 69 -44.92 -14.52 -18.83
C GLY A 69 -44.19 -15.71 -18.22
N LEU A 70 -42.96 -15.54 -17.70
CA LEU A 70 -42.23 -16.61 -17.05
C LEU A 70 -42.65 -16.76 -15.58
N LYS A 71 -43.21 -17.92 -15.22
CA LYS A 71 -43.66 -18.23 -13.84
C LYS A 71 -42.50 -18.58 -12.91
N VAL A 72 -41.70 -17.58 -12.56
CA VAL A 72 -40.64 -17.69 -11.55
C VAL A 72 -41.20 -17.31 -10.17
N GLY A 73 -40.66 -17.93 -9.13
CA GLY A 73 -40.81 -17.54 -7.73
C GLY A 73 -39.44 -17.47 -7.04
N VAL A 74 -39.40 -16.91 -5.84
CA VAL A 74 -38.17 -16.80 -5.03
C VAL A 74 -38.35 -17.52 -3.70
N LEU A 75 -37.38 -18.34 -3.31
CA LEU A 75 -37.30 -18.98 -2.01
C LEU A 75 -36.23 -18.28 -1.17
N ASN A 76 -36.65 -17.66 -0.06
CA ASN A 76 -35.79 -17.06 0.93
C ASN A 76 -35.56 -18.03 2.10
N VAL A 77 -34.30 -18.38 2.36
CA VAL A 77 -33.91 -19.15 3.54
C VAL A 77 -33.33 -18.19 4.59
N THR A 78 -34.18 -17.74 5.50
CA THR A 78 -33.81 -16.83 6.59
C THR A 78 -32.98 -17.52 7.66
N MET A 79 -33.33 -18.77 7.99
CA MET A 79 -32.69 -19.56 9.05
C MET A 79 -31.96 -20.76 8.45
N PHE A 80 -30.63 -20.75 8.49
CA PHE A 80 -29.84 -21.88 7.98
C PHE A 80 -29.76 -23.04 8.99
N ARG A 81 -29.84 -22.77 10.31
CA ARG A 81 -29.79 -23.77 11.38
C ARG A 81 -30.69 -23.42 12.56
N PRO A 82 -31.48 -24.38 13.09
CA PRO A 82 -31.89 -25.64 12.46
C PRO A 82 -32.46 -25.43 11.06
N PHE A 83 -32.15 -26.34 10.13
CA PHE A 83 -32.53 -26.17 8.72
C PHE A 83 -34.03 -26.45 8.52
N PRO A 84 -34.81 -25.55 7.91
CA PRO A 84 -36.28 -25.62 7.86
C PRO A 84 -36.77 -26.59 6.77
N SER A 85 -36.46 -27.87 6.95
CA SER A 85 -36.83 -28.94 6.00
C SER A 85 -38.35 -29.10 5.86
N ASP A 86 -39.08 -28.84 6.95
CA ASP A 86 -40.53 -28.86 7.05
C ASP A 86 -41.20 -27.84 6.10
N LEU A 87 -40.62 -26.64 6.01
CA LEU A 87 -41.14 -25.57 5.15
C LEU A 87 -40.63 -25.69 3.71
N ILE A 88 -39.33 -25.90 3.53
CA ILE A 88 -38.68 -25.88 2.20
C ILE A 88 -39.22 -26.99 1.30
N ALA A 89 -39.39 -28.21 1.83
CA ALA A 89 -39.89 -29.33 1.02
C ALA A 89 -41.31 -29.07 0.49
N GLY A 90 -42.15 -28.40 1.28
CA GLY A 90 -43.50 -27.98 0.86
C GLY A 90 -43.46 -26.90 -0.22
N LEU A 91 -42.62 -25.88 -0.04
CA LEU A 91 -42.47 -24.78 -0.99
C LEU A 91 -41.93 -25.21 -2.36
N LEU A 92 -41.06 -26.24 -2.39
CA LEU A 92 -40.43 -26.73 -3.61
C LEU A 92 -41.18 -27.90 -4.27
N LYS A 93 -42.19 -28.46 -3.62
CA LYS A 93 -42.99 -29.57 -4.16
C LYS A 93 -43.64 -29.20 -5.49
N GLY A 94 -43.43 -30.04 -6.51
CA GLY A 94 -44.07 -29.92 -7.82
C GLY A 94 -43.52 -28.80 -8.70
N LYS A 95 -42.43 -28.13 -8.30
CA LYS A 95 -41.71 -27.18 -9.14
C LYS A 95 -40.91 -27.94 -10.20
N LYS A 96 -40.69 -27.32 -11.37
CA LYS A 96 -39.93 -27.94 -12.48
C LYS A 96 -38.44 -27.87 -12.22
N ALA A 97 -37.94 -26.69 -11.82
CA ALA A 97 -36.54 -26.49 -11.52
C ALA A 97 -36.30 -25.41 -10.46
N VAL A 98 -35.18 -25.54 -9.76
CA VAL A 98 -34.70 -24.62 -8.72
C VAL A 98 -33.24 -24.29 -8.98
N THR A 99 -32.95 -23.00 -9.15
CA THR A 99 -31.58 -22.48 -9.12
C THR A 99 -31.26 -22.01 -7.72
N VAL A 100 -30.33 -22.70 -7.05
CA VAL A 100 -29.83 -22.34 -5.72
C VAL A 100 -28.58 -21.48 -5.91
N LEU A 101 -28.66 -20.23 -5.45
CA LEU A 101 -27.58 -19.25 -5.57
C LEU A 101 -26.89 -19.07 -4.21
N GLU A 102 -25.57 -19.24 -4.20
CA GLU A 102 -24.77 -19.24 -2.98
C GLU A 102 -23.57 -18.29 -3.09
N ARG A 103 -23.31 -17.57 -1.99
CA ARG A 103 -22.18 -16.63 -1.88
C ARG A 103 -20.92 -17.31 -1.35
N VAL A 104 -20.65 -18.51 -1.86
CA VAL A 104 -19.52 -19.36 -1.48
C VAL A 104 -19.28 -20.36 -2.61
N ASP A 105 -18.02 -20.67 -2.86
CA ASP A 105 -17.63 -21.88 -3.56
C ASP A 105 -16.92 -22.80 -2.55
N GLN A 106 -17.20 -24.10 -2.62
CA GLN A 106 -16.55 -25.10 -1.80
C GLN A 106 -15.94 -26.15 -2.72
N PRO A 107 -14.72 -25.89 -3.24
CA PRO A 107 -14.06 -26.79 -4.17
C PRO A 107 -14.02 -28.22 -3.63
N LEU A 108 -14.22 -29.19 -4.52
CA LEU A 108 -14.25 -30.64 -4.23
C LEU A 108 -15.44 -31.14 -3.39
N ALA A 109 -16.34 -30.27 -2.91
CA ALA A 109 -17.60 -30.71 -2.31
C ALA A 109 -18.58 -31.18 -3.41
N ALA A 110 -19.44 -32.15 -3.08
CA ALA A 110 -20.43 -32.68 -4.03
C ALA A 110 -21.48 -31.63 -4.45
N ASP A 111 -21.92 -30.80 -3.51
CA ASP A 111 -22.75 -29.61 -3.73
C ASP A 111 -22.34 -28.56 -2.69
N PRO A 112 -22.52 -27.25 -2.97
CA PRO A 112 -22.36 -26.21 -1.97
C PRO A 112 -23.37 -26.33 -0.80
N PRO A 113 -23.11 -25.67 0.34
CA PRO A 113 -23.80 -25.95 1.61
C PRO A 113 -25.33 -25.85 1.57
N LEU A 114 -25.91 -24.85 0.93
CA LEU A 114 -27.36 -24.65 0.89
C LEU A 114 -28.03 -25.68 -0.02
N LEU A 115 -27.50 -25.89 -1.22
CA LEU A 115 -28.03 -26.90 -2.13
C LEU A 115 -27.99 -28.30 -1.50
N ARG A 116 -26.90 -28.64 -0.79
CA ARG A 116 -26.79 -29.91 -0.07
C ARG A 116 -27.93 -30.10 0.93
N GLU A 117 -28.23 -29.08 1.74
CA GLU A 117 -29.31 -29.14 2.73
C GLU A 117 -30.70 -29.22 2.08
N ILE A 118 -30.92 -28.49 0.99
CA ILE A 118 -32.17 -28.56 0.22
C ILE A 118 -32.37 -29.96 -0.36
N ARG A 119 -31.33 -30.56 -0.95
CA ARG A 119 -31.39 -31.94 -1.44
C ARG A 119 -31.70 -32.93 -0.31
N VAL A 120 -31.11 -32.75 0.87
CA VAL A 120 -31.43 -33.57 2.06
C VAL A 120 -32.89 -33.40 2.48
N ALA A 121 -33.41 -32.16 2.52
CA ALA A 121 -34.82 -31.91 2.84
C ALA A 121 -35.77 -32.59 1.85
N MET A 122 -35.50 -32.51 0.55
CA MET A 122 -36.28 -33.19 -0.49
C MET A 122 -36.11 -34.72 -0.44
N GLY A 123 -34.93 -35.22 -0.08
CA GLY A 123 -34.68 -36.63 0.15
C GLY A 123 -35.55 -37.18 1.28
N LYS A 124 -35.57 -36.51 2.44
CA LYS A 124 -36.45 -36.83 3.58
C LYS A 124 -37.94 -36.80 3.18
N ALA A 125 -38.34 -35.80 2.41
CA ALA A 125 -39.70 -35.69 1.88
C ALA A 125 -40.08 -36.84 0.94
N THR A 126 -39.11 -37.32 0.15
CA THR A 126 -39.27 -38.49 -0.74
C THR A 126 -39.36 -39.79 0.05
N GLU A 127 -38.57 -39.93 1.12
CA GLU A 127 -38.66 -41.07 2.04
C GLU A 127 -40.04 -41.12 2.73
N ASN A 128 -40.58 -39.96 3.14
CA ASN A 128 -41.93 -39.86 3.68
C ASN A 128 -43.00 -40.30 2.66
N ALA A 129 -42.80 -40.06 1.37
CA ALA A 129 -43.73 -40.54 0.32
C ALA A 129 -43.63 -42.05 0.06
N ARG A 130 -42.51 -42.69 0.39
CA ARG A 130 -42.30 -44.15 0.24
C ARG A 130 -42.84 -44.95 1.43
N GLY A 131 -42.91 -44.34 2.62
CA GLY A 131 -43.35 -44.98 3.85
C GLY A 131 -44.81 -45.44 3.80
N ARG A 132 -45.10 -46.64 4.33
CA ARG A 132 -46.46 -47.15 4.54
C ARG A 132 -46.90 -46.89 5.99
N GLY A 133 -47.03 -45.62 6.41
CA GLY A 133 -47.36 -45.24 7.80
C GLY A 133 -47.19 -43.74 8.10
N GLU A 134 -47.24 -43.34 9.39
CA GLU A 134 -46.81 -41.99 9.83
C GLU A 134 -45.37 -41.74 9.34
N GLY A 135 -45.14 -40.64 8.62
CA GLY A 135 -43.92 -40.44 7.83
C GLY A 135 -42.61 -40.58 8.62
N SER A 136 -41.58 -41.15 8.01
CA SER A 136 -40.25 -41.40 8.58
C SER A 136 -39.55 -40.17 9.18
N HIS A 137 -39.94 -38.97 8.76
CA HIS A 137 -39.41 -37.68 9.22
C HIS A 137 -40.56 -36.75 9.64
N ALA A 138 -40.74 -36.55 10.94
CA ALA A 138 -41.80 -35.70 11.49
C ALA A 138 -41.72 -34.24 10.96
N GLY A 139 -42.87 -33.65 10.67
CA GLY A 139 -43.00 -32.26 10.18
C GLY A 139 -42.63 -32.05 8.69
N VAL A 140 -41.96 -33.00 8.04
CA VAL A 140 -41.58 -32.88 6.62
C VAL A 140 -42.71 -33.42 5.72
N PRO A 141 -43.20 -32.65 4.73
CA PRO A 141 -44.27 -33.11 3.84
C PRO A 141 -43.80 -34.26 2.92
N ALA A 142 -44.74 -35.14 2.53
CA ALA A 142 -44.47 -36.18 1.54
C ALA A 142 -44.43 -35.59 0.11
N VAL A 143 -43.35 -35.87 -0.62
CA VAL A 143 -43.12 -35.44 -2.01
C VAL A 143 -42.78 -36.66 -2.85
N ARG A 144 -43.54 -36.92 -3.94
CA ARG A 144 -43.24 -38.06 -4.82
C ARG A 144 -41.97 -37.77 -5.65
N PRO A 145 -41.22 -38.78 -6.09
CA PRO A 145 -39.99 -38.58 -6.88
C PRO A 145 -40.19 -37.67 -8.11
N GLU A 146 -41.31 -37.76 -8.80
CA GLU A 146 -41.67 -36.91 -9.95
C GLU A 146 -42.07 -35.48 -9.59
N GLU A 147 -42.30 -35.20 -8.30
CA GLU A 147 -42.57 -33.86 -7.78
C GLU A 147 -41.30 -33.16 -7.25
N VAL A 148 -40.14 -33.83 -7.28
CA VAL A 148 -38.84 -33.24 -6.91
C VAL A 148 -38.30 -32.44 -8.10
N PRO A 149 -37.99 -31.14 -7.93
CA PRO A 149 -37.50 -30.31 -9.03
C PRO A 149 -36.08 -30.68 -9.45
N ASP A 150 -35.73 -30.29 -10.68
CA ASP A 150 -34.34 -30.23 -11.11
C ASP A 150 -33.56 -29.14 -10.37
N PHE A 151 -32.43 -29.49 -9.77
CA PHE A 151 -31.56 -28.53 -9.09
C PHE A 151 -30.42 -28.04 -9.96
N PHE A 152 -30.14 -26.74 -9.84
CA PHE A 152 -29.02 -26.02 -10.44
C PHE A 152 -28.31 -25.22 -9.33
N SER A 153 -26.99 -25.05 -9.45
CA SER A 153 -26.15 -24.36 -8.48
C SER A 153 -25.45 -23.18 -9.16
N GLY A 154 -25.61 -21.98 -8.61
CA GLY A 154 -24.89 -20.79 -9.06
C GLY A 154 -24.08 -20.16 -7.92
N CYS A 155 -22.76 -20.04 -8.11
CA CYS A 155 -21.89 -19.35 -7.17
C CYS A 155 -21.72 -17.89 -7.60
N PHE A 156 -21.79 -16.95 -6.66
CA PHE A 156 -21.67 -15.52 -6.96
C PHE A 156 -21.10 -14.73 -5.78
N GLY A 157 -20.79 -13.45 -5.98
CA GLY A 157 -20.60 -12.50 -4.88
C GLY A 157 -19.39 -12.72 -3.97
N MET A 158 -18.50 -13.65 -4.32
CA MET A 158 -17.24 -13.90 -3.60
C MET A 158 -16.36 -12.64 -3.66
N GLY A 159 -15.77 -12.27 -2.53
CA GLY A 159 -15.00 -11.01 -2.43
C GLY A 159 -15.82 -9.75 -2.72
N SER A 160 -17.15 -9.79 -2.56
CA SER A 160 -18.05 -8.69 -2.95
C SER A 160 -18.04 -8.33 -4.42
N ARG A 161 -17.69 -9.29 -5.30
CA ARG A 161 -17.96 -9.17 -6.74
C ARG A 161 -19.45 -8.89 -6.96
N ASP A 162 -19.75 -7.93 -7.81
CA ASP A 162 -21.10 -7.42 -7.92
C ASP A 162 -22.02 -8.42 -8.63
N LEU A 163 -23.31 -8.43 -8.27
CA LEU A 163 -24.32 -9.27 -8.90
C LEU A 163 -25.39 -8.38 -9.52
N GLN A 164 -25.42 -8.35 -10.85
CA GLN A 164 -26.30 -7.49 -11.63
C GLN A 164 -27.66 -8.16 -11.87
N ALA A 165 -28.68 -7.35 -12.15
CA ALA A 165 -30.02 -7.87 -12.47
C ALA A 165 -30.00 -8.79 -13.70
N GLY A 166 -29.16 -8.47 -14.70
CA GLY A 166 -28.94 -9.30 -15.88
C GLY A 166 -28.34 -10.69 -15.57
N ASP A 167 -27.52 -10.81 -14.52
CA ASP A 167 -26.93 -12.09 -14.12
C ASP A 167 -28.00 -13.04 -13.55
N LEU A 168 -28.90 -12.48 -12.73
CA LEU A 168 -30.04 -13.22 -12.18
C LEU A 168 -31.04 -13.62 -13.26
N LEU A 169 -31.24 -12.77 -14.27
CA LEU A 169 -32.03 -13.09 -15.45
C LEU A 169 -31.41 -14.29 -16.20
N ALA A 170 -30.09 -14.27 -16.39
CA ALA A 170 -29.37 -15.34 -17.05
C ALA A 170 -29.44 -16.66 -16.25
N ALA A 171 -29.35 -16.59 -14.92
CA ALA A 171 -29.54 -17.74 -14.04
C ALA A 171 -30.95 -18.34 -14.15
N ALA A 172 -31.99 -17.50 -14.19
CA ALA A 172 -33.37 -17.95 -14.35
C ALA A 172 -33.62 -18.60 -15.72
N ARG A 173 -33.05 -18.04 -16.79
CA ARG A 173 -33.13 -18.60 -18.14
C ARG A 173 -32.34 -19.90 -18.28
N ASN A 174 -31.21 -20.04 -17.59
CA ASN A 174 -30.38 -21.25 -17.62
C ASN A 174 -31.14 -22.51 -17.19
N MET A 175 -32.01 -22.40 -16.18
CA MET A 175 -32.78 -23.55 -15.67
C MET A 175 -34.00 -23.94 -16.53
N GLN A 176 -34.33 -23.17 -17.57
CA GLN A 176 -35.41 -23.50 -18.50
C GLN A 176 -35.01 -24.61 -19.47
N PRO A 177 -35.96 -25.36 -20.06
CA PRO A 177 -35.69 -26.39 -21.05
C PRO A 177 -34.87 -25.89 -22.27
N GLU A 178 -35.12 -24.67 -22.71
CA GLU A 178 -34.45 -24.00 -23.84
C GLU A 178 -33.12 -23.32 -23.44
N GLY A 179 -32.81 -23.28 -22.14
CA GLY A 179 -31.57 -22.70 -21.62
C GLY A 179 -30.35 -23.60 -21.82
N LYS A 180 -29.17 -23.09 -21.46
CA LYS A 180 -27.92 -23.89 -21.49
C LYS A 180 -27.94 -25.07 -20.51
N ARG A 181 -28.78 -25.02 -19.48
CA ARG A 181 -28.96 -26.06 -18.46
C ARG A 181 -27.66 -26.47 -17.76
N LEU A 182 -26.74 -25.54 -17.56
CA LEU A 182 -25.52 -25.76 -16.80
C LEU A 182 -25.87 -26.01 -15.33
N ARG A 183 -25.56 -27.20 -14.81
CA ARG A 183 -25.92 -27.63 -13.45
C ARG A 183 -25.15 -26.88 -12.37
N GLN A 184 -23.91 -26.50 -12.66
CA GLN A 184 -23.06 -25.68 -11.80
C GLN A 184 -22.46 -24.57 -12.65
N PHE A 185 -22.51 -23.34 -12.16
CA PHE A 185 -22.01 -22.17 -12.88
C PHE A 185 -21.66 -21.01 -11.94
N TYR A 186 -20.95 -20.02 -12.47
CA TYR A 186 -20.65 -18.77 -11.79
C TYR A 186 -21.41 -17.59 -12.41
N LEU A 187 -21.71 -16.58 -11.59
CA LEU A 187 -22.33 -15.30 -11.99
C LEU A 187 -21.42 -14.14 -11.57
N GLY A 188 -21.25 -13.16 -12.47
CA GLY A 188 -20.41 -11.97 -12.24
C GLY A 188 -18.90 -12.25 -12.24
N ILE A 189 -18.48 -13.46 -12.63
CA ILE A 189 -17.07 -13.88 -12.73
C ILE A 189 -16.79 -14.27 -14.17
N ASP A 190 -15.75 -13.65 -14.75
CA ASP A 190 -15.32 -13.93 -16.11
C ASP A 190 -14.00 -14.71 -16.07
N PHE A 191 -13.98 -15.87 -16.73
CA PHE A 191 -12.76 -16.66 -16.94
C PHE A 191 -12.09 -16.36 -18.28
N VAL A 192 -12.89 -15.92 -19.25
CA VAL A 192 -12.47 -15.54 -20.60
C VAL A 192 -13.29 -14.33 -21.03
N ARG A 193 -12.62 -13.34 -21.58
CA ARG A 193 -13.23 -12.16 -22.20
C ARG A 193 -13.42 -12.42 -23.71
N PRO A 194 -14.66 -12.59 -24.19
CA PRO A 194 -14.91 -12.70 -25.62
C PRO A 194 -14.56 -11.38 -26.32
N GLU A 195 -14.03 -11.47 -27.54
CA GLU A 195 -13.76 -10.31 -28.41
C GLU A 195 -12.86 -9.24 -27.78
N THR A 196 -11.90 -9.66 -26.94
CA THR A 196 -10.91 -8.74 -26.40
C THR A 196 -10.17 -8.01 -27.52
N ARG A 197 -10.01 -6.70 -27.38
CA ARG A 197 -9.24 -5.87 -28.33
C ARG A 197 -7.73 -5.94 -28.08
N LEU A 198 -7.31 -6.82 -27.18
CA LEU A 198 -5.95 -6.95 -26.68
C LEU A 198 -5.31 -8.21 -27.28
N PRO A 199 -4.49 -8.09 -28.35
CA PRO A 199 -4.01 -9.26 -29.10
C PRO A 199 -3.22 -10.24 -28.24
N LYS A 200 -2.43 -9.74 -27.27
CA LYS A 200 -1.66 -10.58 -26.37
C LYS A 200 -2.55 -11.36 -25.40
N LEU A 201 -3.59 -10.73 -24.87
CA LEU A 201 -4.57 -11.40 -24.01
C LEU A 201 -5.34 -12.45 -24.82
N GLU A 202 -5.73 -12.16 -26.06
CA GLU A 202 -6.39 -13.12 -26.96
C GLU A 202 -5.55 -14.40 -27.13
N ILE A 203 -4.25 -14.27 -27.40
CA ILE A 203 -3.32 -15.40 -27.51
C ILE A 203 -3.29 -16.21 -26.21
N TRP A 204 -3.18 -15.54 -25.06
CA TRP A 204 -3.17 -16.21 -23.76
C TRP A 204 -4.49 -16.94 -23.45
N GLN A 205 -5.62 -16.32 -23.76
CA GLN A 205 -6.94 -16.95 -23.59
C GLN A 205 -7.10 -18.17 -24.51
N GLN A 206 -6.59 -18.12 -25.74
CA GLN A 206 -6.60 -19.27 -26.64
C GLN A 206 -5.79 -20.43 -26.06
N GLN A 207 -4.58 -20.16 -25.54
CA GLN A 207 -3.77 -21.20 -24.88
C GLN A 207 -4.48 -21.78 -23.64
N LEU A 208 -5.17 -20.94 -22.86
CA LEU A 208 -5.97 -21.40 -21.73
C LEU A 208 -7.15 -22.26 -22.18
N LEU A 209 -7.84 -21.89 -23.27
CA LEU A 209 -8.95 -22.67 -23.81
C LEU A 209 -8.49 -24.00 -24.41
N ASP A 210 -7.30 -24.04 -25.03
CA ASP A 210 -6.71 -25.28 -25.54
C ASP A 210 -6.37 -26.24 -24.38
N ALA A 211 -5.84 -25.71 -23.27
CA ALA A 211 -5.53 -26.49 -22.06
C ALA A 211 -6.78 -26.85 -21.24
N TYR A 212 -7.79 -25.98 -21.24
CA TYR A 212 -9.03 -26.09 -20.46
C TYR A 212 -10.26 -25.82 -21.33
N PRO A 213 -10.70 -26.79 -22.17
CA PRO A 213 -11.76 -26.56 -23.17
C PRO A 213 -13.12 -26.11 -22.61
N GLY A 214 -13.41 -26.46 -21.35
CA GLY A 214 -14.65 -26.07 -20.67
C GLY A 214 -14.60 -24.73 -19.93
N LEU A 215 -13.47 -24.00 -19.96
CA LEU A 215 -13.26 -22.79 -19.16
C LEU A 215 -14.32 -21.71 -19.43
N LYS A 216 -14.66 -21.49 -20.70
CA LYS A 216 -15.69 -20.53 -21.12
C LYS A 216 -17.10 -20.87 -20.65
N ASP A 217 -17.36 -22.15 -20.35
CA ASP A 217 -18.69 -22.66 -20.01
C ASP A 217 -18.92 -22.71 -18.49
N LEU A 218 -17.93 -22.30 -17.68
CA LEU A 218 -18.06 -22.20 -16.23
C LEU A 218 -18.94 -21.02 -15.78
N ALA A 219 -19.00 -19.96 -16.57
CA ALA A 219 -19.78 -18.76 -16.26
C ALA A 219 -21.00 -18.63 -17.17
N ILE A 220 -22.06 -18.02 -16.63
CA ILE A 220 -23.21 -17.59 -17.41
C ILE A 220 -23.23 -16.07 -17.41
N HIS A 221 -23.17 -15.49 -18.61
CA HIS A 221 -23.18 -14.04 -18.79
C HIS A 221 -24.59 -13.52 -19.05
N ALA A 222 -24.86 -12.31 -18.57
CA ALA A 222 -26.07 -11.56 -18.92
C ALA A 222 -26.15 -11.35 -20.43
N THR A 223 -27.34 -11.52 -21.00
CA THR A 223 -27.64 -11.25 -22.42
C THR A 223 -28.23 -9.87 -22.66
N GLU A 224 -28.68 -9.21 -21.59
CA GLU A 224 -29.38 -7.93 -21.61
C GLU A 224 -28.93 -7.08 -20.41
N ASP A 225 -28.73 -5.78 -20.64
CA ASP A 225 -28.51 -4.79 -19.58
C ASP A 225 -29.84 -4.11 -19.25
N ILE A 226 -30.40 -4.42 -18.07
CA ILE A 226 -31.76 -4.03 -17.69
C ILE A 226 -31.75 -3.06 -16.50
N ASN A 227 -32.54 -1.99 -16.60
CA ASN A 227 -32.79 -1.09 -15.49
C ASN A 227 -34.05 -1.50 -14.71
N LEU A 228 -33.88 -2.00 -13.49
CA LEU A 228 -34.99 -2.33 -12.58
C LEU A 228 -35.08 -1.35 -11.38
N LEU A 229 -34.49 -0.16 -11.50
CA LEU A 229 -34.73 0.91 -10.54
C LEU A 229 -36.18 1.43 -10.70
N PRO A 230 -36.79 2.01 -9.65
CA PRO A 230 -38.10 2.65 -9.76
C PRO A 230 -38.12 3.69 -10.89
N GLU A 231 -39.24 3.81 -11.61
CA GLU A 231 -39.36 4.74 -12.76
C GLU A 231 -39.15 6.20 -12.37
N ASP A 232 -39.51 6.57 -11.15
CA ASP A 232 -39.37 7.91 -10.59
C ASP A 232 -38.02 8.13 -9.89
N SER A 233 -37.09 7.18 -9.98
CA SER A 233 -35.83 7.24 -9.27
C SER A 233 -34.89 8.34 -9.78
N VAL A 234 -33.90 8.68 -8.95
CA VAL A 234 -32.71 9.45 -9.33
C VAL A 234 -31.49 8.66 -8.85
N ALA A 235 -30.75 8.12 -9.81
CA ALA A 235 -29.49 7.44 -9.60
C ALA A 235 -28.33 8.44 -9.66
N ILE A 236 -27.53 8.48 -8.60
CA ILE A 236 -26.42 9.41 -8.41
C ILE A 236 -25.12 8.62 -8.31
N ARG A 237 -24.10 9.09 -9.02
CA ARG A 237 -22.71 8.67 -8.83
C ARG A 237 -21.84 9.87 -8.52
N ILE A 238 -20.90 9.70 -7.60
CA ILE A 238 -19.95 10.74 -7.22
C ILE A 238 -18.54 10.17 -7.35
N HIS A 239 -17.70 10.79 -8.16
CA HIS A 239 -16.28 10.45 -8.31
C HIS A 239 -15.41 11.47 -7.57
N SER A 240 -14.43 11.00 -6.81
CA SER A 240 -13.55 11.87 -6.02
C SER A 240 -12.25 11.14 -5.69
N VAL A 241 -11.33 11.82 -5.02
CA VAL A 241 -10.15 11.21 -4.39
C VAL A 241 -10.40 10.99 -2.87
N GLY A 242 -9.84 9.93 -2.31
CA GLY A 242 -9.91 9.59 -0.88
C GLY A 242 -9.25 10.68 -0.04
N GLY A 243 -9.97 11.13 1.00
CA GLY A 243 -9.61 12.30 1.82
C GLY A 243 -10.39 13.58 1.51
N TRP A 244 -11.11 13.64 0.38
CA TRP A 244 -11.81 14.86 -0.09
C TRP A 244 -13.30 14.93 0.30
N GLY A 245 -13.75 14.04 1.18
CA GLY A 245 -15.10 14.12 1.75
C GLY A 245 -16.24 13.65 0.85
N ALA A 246 -15.98 12.97 -0.28
CA ALA A 246 -17.00 12.47 -1.21
C ALA A 246 -18.10 11.65 -0.54
N ILE A 247 -17.73 10.78 0.40
CA ILE A 247 -18.67 9.95 1.15
C ILE A 247 -19.54 10.80 2.07
N THR A 248 -18.93 11.76 2.76
CA THR A 248 -19.65 12.70 3.64
C THR A 248 -20.62 13.55 2.82
N MET A 249 -20.18 14.03 1.66
CA MET A 249 -21.01 14.75 0.69
C MET A 249 -22.19 13.90 0.23
N GLY A 250 -21.94 12.68 -0.26
CA GLY A 250 -22.99 11.78 -0.74
C GLY A 250 -24.01 11.42 0.35
N LYS A 251 -23.54 11.12 1.57
CA LYS A 251 -24.41 10.86 2.72
C LYS A 251 -25.26 12.07 3.08
N ASN A 252 -24.65 13.26 3.14
CA ASN A 252 -25.37 14.50 3.45
C ASN A 252 -26.43 14.79 2.38
N LEU A 253 -26.03 14.80 1.11
CA LEU A 253 -26.92 15.05 -0.02
C LEU A 253 -28.12 14.11 -0.01
N ALA A 254 -27.87 12.80 0.14
CA ALA A 254 -28.94 11.82 0.18
C ALA A 254 -29.87 12.08 1.37
N LEU A 255 -29.36 12.20 2.59
CA LEU A 255 -30.18 12.44 3.79
C LEU A 255 -30.96 13.77 3.71
N THR A 256 -30.38 14.81 3.12
CA THR A 256 -31.05 16.09 2.85
C THR A 256 -32.24 15.89 1.92
N ALA A 257 -32.06 15.20 0.80
CA ALA A 257 -33.14 14.89 -0.11
C ALA A 257 -34.26 14.03 0.53
N SER A 258 -33.91 13.06 1.38
CA SER A 258 -34.90 12.24 2.13
C SER A 258 -35.80 13.11 3.00
N GLN A 259 -35.21 13.98 3.81
CA GLN A 259 -35.95 14.71 4.84
C GLN A 259 -36.79 15.84 4.25
N LEU A 260 -36.35 16.42 3.13
CA LEU A 260 -37.09 17.49 2.46
C LEU A 260 -38.23 16.98 1.59
N ILE A 261 -38.05 15.82 0.94
CA ILE A 261 -38.97 15.35 -0.12
C ILE A 261 -39.66 14.02 0.25
N GLY A 262 -39.22 13.35 1.32
CA GLY A 262 -39.80 12.08 1.78
C GLY A 262 -39.38 10.86 0.99
N LEU A 263 -38.25 10.91 0.27
CA LEU A 263 -37.78 9.83 -0.59
C LEU A 263 -37.10 8.70 0.18
N HIS A 264 -37.29 7.47 -0.30
CA HIS A 264 -36.49 6.31 0.08
C HIS A 264 -35.09 6.42 -0.52
N ILE A 265 -34.09 5.96 0.24
CA ILE A 265 -32.69 6.07 -0.13
C ILE A 265 -32.01 4.72 -0.01
N LYS A 266 -31.17 4.46 -1.00
CA LYS A 266 -30.17 3.40 -0.94
C LYS A 266 -28.84 3.96 -1.36
N ALA A 267 -27.80 3.70 -0.58
CA ALA A 267 -26.46 4.14 -0.89
C ALA A 267 -25.46 2.98 -0.75
N ASN A 268 -24.49 2.92 -1.64
CA ASN A 268 -23.44 1.91 -1.65
C ASN A 268 -22.09 2.59 -1.93
N PRO A 269 -21.39 3.12 -0.91
CA PRO A 269 -20.08 3.72 -1.10
C PRO A 269 -19.03 2.65 -1.44
N LYS A 270 -18.23 2.87 -2.49
CA LYS A 270 -17.06 2.07 -2.83
C LYS A 270 -15.78 2.79 -2.43
N TYR A 271 -14.95 2.08 -1.68
CA TYR A 271 -13.66 2.54 -1.18
C TYR A 271 -12.53 1.80 -1.91
N GLY A 272 -11.41 2.48 -2.12
CA GLY A 272 -10.14 1.79 -2.33
C GLY A 272 -9.69 1.09 -1.05
N SER A 273 -8.74 0.17 -1.17
CA SER A 273 -8.07 -0.44 -0.02
C SER A 273 -7.24 0.57 0.79
N GLU A 274 -6.84 1.64 0.12
CA GLU A 274 -6.01 2.71 0.64
C GLU A 274 -6.84 3.80 1.32
N LYS A 275 -6.31 4.38 2.39
CA LYS A 275 -7.03 5.37 3.21
C LYS A 275 -7.10 6.77 2.60
N LYS A 276 -6.11 7.18 1.82
CA LYS A 276 -5.99 8.53 1.24
C LYS A 276 -5.32 8.45 -0.14
N GLY A 277 -5.71 9.34 -1.05
CA GLY A 277 -5.05 9.49 -2.36
C GLY A 277 -5.57 8.57 -3.47
N GLN A 278 -6.68 7.86 -3.25
CA GLN A 278 -7.27 6.94 -4.24
C GLN A 278 -8.60 7.39 -4.80
N PRO A 279 -8.88 7.12 -6.08
CA PRO A 279 -10.23 7.26 -6.61
C PRO A 279 -11.26 6.54 -5.73
N THR A 280 -12.28 7.28 -5.32
CA THR A 280 -13.38 6.82 -4.46
C THR A 280 -14.67 7.11 -5.21
N THR A 281 -15.61 6.16 -5.19
CA THR A 281 -16.90 6.33 -5.86
C THR A 281 -18.05 6.11 -4.89
N PHE A 282 -18.97 7.07 -4.82
CA PHE A 282 -20.18 6.95 -4.02
C PHE A 282 -21.38 6.76 -4.95
N TYR A 283 -22.22 5.78 -4.63
CA TYR A 283 -23.46 5.49 -5.34
C TYR A 283 -24.65 5.77 -4.41
N ALA A 284 -25.68 6.42 -4.94
CA ALA A 284 -26.97 6.49 -4.27
C ALA A 284 -28.13 6.45 -5.27
N THR A 285 -29.24 5.88 -4.85
CA THR A 285 -30.52 5.94 -5.54
C THR A 285 -31.55 6.56 -4.60
N LEU A 286 -32.34 7.48 -5.11
CA LEU A 286 -33.49 8.07 -4.41
C LEU A 286 -34.77 7.77 -5.19
N ALA A 287 -35.83 7.36 -4.52
CA ALA A 287 -37.11 7.05 -5.16
C ALA A 287 -38.29 7.24 -4.19
N SER A 288 -39.51 7.40 -4.69
CA SER A 288 -40.72 7.44 -3.83
C SER A 288 -41.13 6.06 -3.31
N GLU A 289 -40.63 4.99 -3.93
CA GLU A 289 -40.87 3.60 -3.52
C GLU A 289 -39.59 2.91 -3.00
N PRO A 290 -39.70 1.81 -2.23
CA PRO A 290 -38.54 1.07 -1.74
C PRO A 290 -37.62 0.54 -2.85
N ILE A 291 -36.31 0.82 -2.72
CA ILE A 291 -35.29 0.44 -3.71
C ILE A 291 -34.75 -0.97 -3.43
N ARG A 292 -35.16 -1.94 -4.25
CA ARG A 292 -34.82 -3.36 -4.02
C ARG A 292 -33.40 -3.75 -4.45
N LEU A 293 -32.93 -3.27 -5.61
CA LEU A 293 -31.63 -3.67 -6.16
C LEU A 293 -30.44 -3.28 -5.27
N ASN A 294 -29.57 -4.23 -4.96
CA ASN A 294 -28.29 -4.10 -4.25
C ASN A 294 -27.15 -4.43 -5.23
N ALA A 295 -26.73 -3.46 -6.05
CA ALA A 295 -25.66 -3.63 -7.03
C ALA A 295 -24.98 -2.28 -7.32
N GLU A 296 -23.84 -2.30 -8.00
CA GLU A 296 -23.27 -1.11 -8.61
C GLU A 296 -24.20 -0.56 -9.70
N LEU A 297 -24.34 0.77 -9.75
CA LEU A 297 -25.25 1.42 -10.69
C LEU A 297 -24.65 1.44 -12.10
N LYS A 298 -25.19 0.62 -13.00
CA LYS A 298 -24.94 0.70 -14.45
C LYS A 298 -25.70 1.81 -15.15
N HIS A 299 -26.85 2.22 -14.59
CA HIS A 299 -27.65 3.33 -15.09
C HIS A 299 -27.65 4.45 -14.06
N VAL A 300 -27.24 5.65 -14.48
CA VAL A 300 -27.07 6.83 -13.61
C VAL A 300 -27.69 8.05 -14.28
N ASP A 301 -28.35 8.90 -13.51
CA ASP A 301 -28.97 10.14 -14.01
C ASP A 301 -28.08 11.36 -13.77
N VAL A 302 -27.30 11.34 -12.68
CA VAL A 302 -26.46 12.46 -12.24
C VAL A 302 -25.09 11.96 -11.80
N VAL A 303 -24.05 12.57 -12.36
CA VAL A 303 -22.64 12.33 -11.97
C VAL A 303 -22.06 13.63 -11.42
N LEU A 304 -21.49 13.56 -10.21
CA LEU A 304 -20.77 14.66 -9.57
C LEU A 304 -19.28 14.31 -9.50
N SER A 305 -18.40 15.24 -9.87
CA SER A 305 -16.96 15.07 -9.81
C SER A 305 -16.29 16.27 -9.15
N PRO A 306 -16.16 16.29 -7.80
CA PRO A 306 -15.24 17.19 -7.10
C PRO A 306 -13.78 17.01 -7.51
N ASP A 307 -13.42 15.88 -8.12
CA ASP A 307 -12.10 15.67 -8.71
C ASP A 307 -12.03 16.28 -10.14
N PRO A 308 -11.17 17.28 -10.39
CA PRO A 308 -10.99 17.86 -11.72
C PRO A 308 -10.28 16.89 -12.69
N ASN A 309 -9.57 15.88 -12.18
CA ASN A 309 -8.76 14.94 -12.95
C ASN A 309 -9.45 13.59 -13.20
N VAL A 310 -10.77 13.49 -12.99
CA VAL A 310 -11.51 12.22 -13.01
C VAL A 310 -11.29 11.36 -14.26
N PHE A 311 -11.12 11.98 -15.43
CA PHE A 311 -10.90 11.27 -16.69
C PHE A 311 -9.49 10.69 -16.87
N ARG A 312 -8.54 11.02 -15.98
CA ARG A 312 -7.22 10.40 -15.97
C ARG A 312 -7.28 8.96 -15.45
N HIS A 313 -8.22 8.65 -14.55
CA HIS A 313 -8.31 7.35 -13.87
C HIS A 313 -9.66 6.64 -13.98
N ALA A 314 -10.72 7.30 -14.47
CA ALA A 314 -12.04 6.69 -14.61
C ALA A 314 -12.85 7.24 -15.80
N ASN A 315 -13.74 6.41 -16.37
CA ASN A 315 -14.80 6.89 -17.25
C ASN A 315 -16.00 7.40 -16.43
N ALA A 316 -15.95 8.67 -16.02
CA ALA A 316 -16.96 9.26 -15.13
C ALA A 316 -18.40 9.22 -15.70
N ILE A 317 -18.56 9.23 -17.02
CA ILE A 317 -19.87 9.27 -17.69
C ILE A 317 -20.37 7.87 -18.13
N ALA A 318 -19.70 6.81 -17.70
CA ALA A 318 -20.11 5.44 -17.98
C ALA A 318 -21.49 5.16 -17.38
N GLY A 319 -22.47 4.77 -18.21
CA GLY A 319 -23.83 4.51 -17.74
C GLY A 319 -24.71 5.74 -17.49
N LEU A 320 -24.20 6.95 -17.73
CA LEU A 320 -24.99 8.17 -17.64
C LEU A 320 -26.08 8.18 -18.73
N ALA A 321 -27.32 8.38 -18.30
CA ALA A 321 -28.50 8.42 -19.17
C ALA A 321 -28.44 9.54 -20.22
N GLU A 322 -29.18 9.36 -21.31
CA GLU A 322 -29.38 10.42 -22.32
C GLU A 322 -30.03 11.65 -21.66
N GLY A 323 -29.48 12.84 -21.91
CA GLY A 323 -29.91 14.07 -21.24
C GLY A 323 -29.51 14.18 -19.77
N GLY A 324 -28.73 13.22 -19.25
CA GLY A 324 -28.23 13.19 -17.87
C GLY A 324 -27.31 14.34 -17.52
N VAL A 325 -27.03 14.54 -16.23
CA VAL A 325 -26.27 15.69 -15.72
C VAL A 325 -24.89 15.26 -15.26
N PHE A 326 -23.85 15.95 -15.74
CA PHE A 326 -22.47 15.82 -15.27
C PHE A 326 -21.98 17.16 -14.71
N ILE A 327 -21.57 17.18 -13.43
CA ILE A 327 -21.02 18.36 -12.75
C ILE A 327 -19.57 18.10 -12.38
N ILE A 328 -18.64 18.96 -12.82
CA ILE A 328 -17.20 18.80 -12.57
C ILE A 328 -16.57 20.02 -11.89
N GLN A 329 -15.56 19.78 -11.05
CA GLN A 329 -14.73 20.81 -10.44
C GLN A 329 -13.85 21.45 -11.51
N SER A 330 -13.93 22.78 -11.69
CA SER A 330 -13.04 23.50 -12.62
C SER A 330 -13.01 25.01 -12.36
N GLU A 331 -11.80 25.57 -12.34
CA GLU A 331 -11.52 27.02 -12.39
C GLU A 331 -11.49 27.55 -13.84
N GLU A 332 -11.35 26.66 -14.82
CA GLU A 332 -11.09 26.99 -16.24
C GLU A 332 -12.33 27.51 -16.98
N ASP A 333 -12.10 28.26 -18.06
CA ASP A 333 -13.16 28.65 -18.99
C ASP A 333 -13.74 27.43 -19.75
N PRO A 334 -14.98 27.52 -20.27
CA PRO A 334 -15.64 26.39 -20.93
C PRO A 334 -14.86 25.76 -22.09
N ALA A 335 -14.09 26.55 -22.87
CA ALA A 335 -13.34 26.02 -24.01
C ALA A 335 -12.13 25.23 -23.54
N THR A 336 -11.37 25.77 -22.57
CA THR A 336 -10.22 25.08 -21.97
C THR A 336 -10.64 23.80 -21.25
N LEU A 337 -11.72 23.86 -20.45
CA LEU A 337 -12.28 22.67 -19.81
C LEU A 337 -12.73 21.62 -20.83
N TRP A 338 -13.39 22.02 -21.92
CA TRP A 338 -13.82 21.07 -22.95
C TRP A 338 -12.62 20.35 -23.58
N GLN A 339 -11.54 21.09 -23.89
CA GLN A 339 -10.33 20.50 -24.47
C GLN A 339 -9.57 19.56 -23.51
N SER A 340 -9.81 19.65 -22.20
CA SER A 340 -9.21 18.70 -21.24
C SER A 340 -9.87 17.32 -21.30
N PHE A 341 -11.10 17.21 -21.82
CA PHE A 341 -11.81 15.93 -21.90
C PHE A 341 -11.25 15.03 -23.02
N PRO A 342 -11.20 13.70 -22.81
CA PRO A 342 -10.83 12.78 -23.88
C PRO A 342 -11.77 12.87 -25.09
N ALA A 343 -11.24 12.71 -26.30
CA ALA A 343 -12.03 12.79 -27.54
C ALA A 343 -13.16 11.73 -27.62
N THR A 344 -13.03 10.60 -26.92
CA THR A 344 -14.10 9.61 -26.74
C THR A 344 -15.23 10.14 -25.87
N VAL A 345 -14.88 10.74 -24.73
CA VAL A 345 -15.81 11.33 -23.76
C VAL A 345 -16.58 12.48 -24.39
N GLN A 346 -15.93 13.37 -25.14
CA GLN A 346 -16.59 14.47 -25.85
C GLN A 346 -17.65 13.96 -26.85
N ARG A 347 -17.30 12.92 -27.63
CA ARG A 347 -18.25 12.27 -28.56
C ARG A 347 -19.43 11.66 -27.82
N ASP A 348 -19.18 10.97 -26.72
CA ASP A 348 -20.24 10.34 -25.92
C ASP A 348 -21.16 11.37 -25.25
N ILE A 349 -20.61 12.51 -24.81
CA ILE A 349 -21.38 13.64 -24.26
C ILE A 349 -22.34 14.18 -25.31
N ARG A 350 -21.86 14.43 -26.54
CA ARG A 350 -22.70 14.90 -27.64
C ARG A 350 -23.74 13.87 -28.05
N ALA A 351 -23.33 12.61 -28.24
CA ALA A 351 -24.20 11.54 -28.72
C ALA A 351 -25.37 11.28 -27.77
N ARG A 352 -25.15 11.41 -26.45
CA ARG A 352 -26.17 11.23 -25.41
C ARG A 352 -26.76 12.55 -24.91
N ASN A 353 -26.44 13.68 -25.55
CA ASN A 353 -26.91 15.00 -25.15
C ASN A 353 -26.73 15.29 -23.63
N ILE A 354 -25.57 14.91 -23.07
CA ILE A 354 -25.29 15.03 -21.64
C ILE A 354 -25.13 16.52 -21.27
N LYS A 355 -25.81 16.96 -20.21
CA LYS A 355 -25.70 18.34 -19.71
C LYS A 355 -24.46 18.47 -18.83
N VAL A 356 -23.49 19.25 -19.27
CA VAL A 356 -22.22 19.46 -18.54
C VAL A 356 -22.27 20.78 -17.80
N TYR A 357 -21.91 20.75 -16.52
CA TYR A 357 -21.78 21.92 -15.65
C TYR A 357 -20.40 21.95 -15.00
N ALA A 358 -19.86 23.15 -14.85
CA ALA A 358 -18.63 23.40 -14.11
C ALA A 358 -18.93 24.18 -12.82
N LEU A 359 -18.20 23.88 -11.77
CA LEU A 359 -18.24 24.61 -10.51
C LEU A 359 -16.82 24.75 -9.98
N ASP A 360 -16.46 25.93 -9.45
CA ASP A 360 -15.22 26.08 -8.70
C ASP A 360 -15.49 25.96 -7.19
N GLY A 361 -15.70 24.72 -6.74
CA GLY A 361 -15.91 24.38 -5.34
C GLY A 361 -14.71 24.72 -4.45
N PHE A 362 -13.48 24.71 -4.98
CA PHE A 362 -12.29 25.12 -4.24
C PHE A 362 -12.27 26.62 -3.94
N ALA A 363 -12.50 27.47 -4.94
CA ALA A 363 -12.55 28.91 -4.70
C ALA A 363 -13.68 29.29 -3.75
N ILE A 364 -14.87 28.67 -3.90
CA ILE A 364 -16.01 28.90 -3.01
C ILE A 364 -15.68 28.48 -1.58
N ALA A 365 -15.18 27.25 -1.37
CA ALA A 365 -14.86 26.76 -0.05
C ALA A 365 -13.68 27.53 0.58
N GLY A 366 -12.67 27.89 -0.20
CA GLY A 366 -11.51 28.66 0.24
C GLY A 366 -11.87 30.07 0.73
N ALA A 367 -12.81 30.73 0.06
CA ALA A 367 -13.27 32.07 0.42
C ALA A 367 -14.16 32.11 1.67
N GLU A 368 -14.95 31.07 1.91
CA GLU A 368 -15.93 31.04 3.01
C GLU A 368 -15.44 30.28 4.26
N ALA A 369 -14.49 29.37 4.12
CA ALA A 369 -14.06 28.52 5.23
C ALA A 369 -13.07 29.23 6.17
N SER A 370 -13.51 29.33 7.41
CA SER A 370 -12.79 29.84 8.57
C SER A 370 -11.47 29.13 8.88
N GLU A 371 -11.35 27.82 8.62
CA GLU A 371 -10.19 27.00 8.96
C GLU A 371 -9.64 26.29 7.72
N ALA A 372 -8.31 26.25 7.60
CA ALA A 372 -7.64 25.67 6.44
C ALA A 372 -7.95 24.17 6.25
N GLU A 373 -8.06 23.40 7.34
CA GLU A 373 -8.39 21.97 7.31
C GLU A 373 -9.81 21.69 6.76
N HIS A 374 -10.72 22.66 6.87
CA HIS A 374 -12.11 22.52 6.44
C HIS A 374 -12.35 22.88 4.97
N ARG A 375 -11.44 23.64 4.34
CA ARG A 375 -11.56 24.09 2.94
C ARG A 375 -11.77 22.92 1.98
N PHE A 376 -10.97 21.87 2.06
CA PHE A 376 -11.09 20.69 1.19
C PHE A 376 -12.34 19.86 1.44
N ARG A 377 -12.90 19.87 2.66
CA ARG A 377 -14.13 19.13 3.00
C ARG A 377 -15.39 19.92 2.61
N MET A 378 -15.33 21.25 2.68
CA MET A 378 -16.46 22.14 2.39
C MET A 378 -16.77 22.25 0.89
N GLN A 379 -15.84 21.91 -0.01
CA GLN A 379 -16.15 21.83 -1.45
C GLN A 379 -17.38 20.93 -1.73
N GLY A 380 -17.55 19.85 -0.95
CA GLY A 380 -18.70 18.95 -1.12
C GLY A 380 -20.04 19.63 -0.80
N ALA A 381 -20.03 20.65 0.05
CA ALA A 381 -21.21 21.46 0.32
C ALA A 381 -21.57 22.33 -0.90
N ALA A 382 -20.58 22.86 -1.63
CA ALA A 382 -20.82 23.60 -2.87
C ALA A 382 -21.43 22.70 -3.95
N PHE A 383 -20.91 21.48 -4.12
CA PHE A 383 -21.47 20.48 -5.06
C PHE A 383 -22.90 20.06 -4.71
N MET A 384 -23.26 20.06 -3.42
CA MET A 384 -24.64 19.81 -3.00
C MET A 384 -25.58 20.92 -3.50
N GLY A 385 -25.16 22.20 -3.42
CA GLY A 385 -25.92 23.32 -3.99
C GLY A 385 -26.09 23.17 -5.50
N ALA A 386 -25.00 22.87 -6.22
CA ALA A 386 -25.03 22.64 -7.67
C ALA A 386 -25.93 21.47 -8.06
N PHE A 387 -25.94 20.38 -7.29
CA PHE A 387 -26.82 19.23 -7.50
C PHE A 387 -28.31 19.63 -7.45
N PHE A 388 -28.74 20.40 -6.44
CA PHE A 388 -30.15 20.82 -6.36
C PHE A 388 -30.53 21.77 -7.50
N ARG A 389 -29.61 22.65 -7.93
CA ARG A 389 -29.85 23.61 -9.02
C ARG A 389 -30.04 22.93 -10.39
N THR A 390 -29.22 21.92 -10.67
CA THR A 390 -29.08 21.33 -12.01
C THR A 390 -29.98 20.13 -12.26
N THR A 391 -30.55 19.54 -11.20
CA THR A 391 -31.39 18.35 -11.29
C THR A 391 -32.87 18.67 -11.22
N SER A 392 -33.73 17.75 -11.68
CA SER A 392 -35.19 17.90 -11.60
C SER A 392 -35.75 17.76 -10.19
N LEU A 393 -34.91 17.54 -9.17
CA LEU A 393 -35.35 17.17 -7.82
C LEU A 393 -36.13 18.29 -7.12
N MET A 394 -35.74 19.55 -7.32
CA MET A 394 -36.48 20.70 -6.76
C MET A 394 -37.89 20.82 -7.34
N ALA A 395 -38.03 20.64 -8.66
CA ALA A 395 -39.32 20.64 -9.33
C ALA A 395 -40.22 19.51 -8.81
N ARG A 396 -39.66 18.31 -8.61
CA ARG A 396 -40.37 17.15 -8.03
C ARG A 396 -40.84 17.43 -6.59
N GLY A 397 -39.98 18.01 -5.76
CA GLY A 397 -40.30 18.36 -4.37
C GLY A 397 -41.17 19.60 -4.20
N LYS A 398 -41.53 20.31 -5.28
CA LYS A 398 -42.17 21.64 -5.23
C LYS A 398 -41.41 22.60 -4.29
N LEU A 399 -40.08 22.54 -4.37
CA LEU A 399 -39.17 23.37 -3.58
C LEU A 399 -38.74 24.58 -4.41
N ASP A 400 -38.73 25.75 -3.79
CA ASP A 400 -38.00 26.93 -4.26
C ASP A 400 -36.68 27.06 -3.49
N GLU A 401 -35.85 28.03 -3.88
CA GLU A 401 -34.55 28.27 -3.27
C GLU A 401 -34.67 28.54 -1.76
N THR A 402 -35.63 29.37 -1.35
CA THR A 402 -35.83 29.75 0.05
C THR A 402 -36.15 28.54 0.93
N ARG A 403 -37.09 27.69 0.49
CA ARG A 403 -37.50 26.49 1.25
C ARG A 403 -36.40 25.43 1.29
N LEU A 404 -35.61 25.32 0.22
CA LEU A 404 -34.42 24.45 0.18
C LEU A 404 -33.39 24.89 1.23
N LEU A 405 -33.00 26.17 1.21
CA LEU A 405 -31.99 26.71 2.13
C LEU A 405 -32.46 26.67 3.59
N GLU A 406 -33.72 26.95 3.88
CA GLU A 406 -34.28 26.83 5.24
C GLU A 406 -34.22 25.38 5.75
N GLY A 407 -34.59 24.43 4.88
CA GLY A 407 -34.53 23.00 5.18
C GLY A 407 -33.10 22.51 5.46
N ILE A 408 -32.15 22.93 4.62
CA ILE A 408 -30.72 22.65 4.79
C ILE A 408 -30.21 23.26 6.10
N ARG A 409 -30.56 24.51 6.41
CA ARG A 409 -30.14 25.17 7.66
C ARG A 409 -30.60 24.40 8.90
N LYS A 410 -31.86 23.94 8.94
CA LYS A 410 -32.37 23.11 10.05
C LYS A 410 -31.54 21.83 10.26
N GLN A 411 -31.09 21.21 9.17
CA GLN A 411 -30.22 20.04 9.25
C GLN A 411 -28.82 20.38 9.73
N LEU A 412 -28.22 21.44 9.20
CA LEU A 412 -26.89 21.90 9.60
C LEU A 412 -26.88 22.28 11.09
N VAL A 413 -27.91 22.97 11.61
CA VAL A 413 -28.06 23.26 13.05
C VAL A 413 -28.12 21.96 13.87
N LYS A 414 -28.95 21.00 13.46
CA LYS A 414 -29.06 19.72 14.16
C LYS A 414 -27.73 18.96 14.19
N LYS A 415 -26.96 19.02 13.10
CA LYS A 415 -25.72 18.25 12.93
C LYS A 415 -24.49 18.94 13.51
N PHE A 416 -24.32 20.24 13.25
CA PHE A 416 -23.12 21.02 13.54
C PHE A 416 -23.36 22.11 14.58
N GLY A 417 -24.58 22.27 15.12
CA GLY A 417 -24.86 23.31 16.13
C GLY A 417 -23.99 23.21 17.39
N HIS A 418 -23.53 22.00 17.74
CA HIS A 418 -22.58 21.79 18.83
C HIS A 418 -21.16 22.31 18.55
N LEU A 419 -20.81 22.54 17.28
CA LEU A 419 -19.56 23.14 16.84
C LEU A 419 -19.65 24.68 16.73
N GLY A 420 -20.80 25.26 17.08
CA GLY A 420 -21.06 26.69 17.04
C GLY A 420 -21.84 27.15 15.80
N GLU A 421 -22.54 28.27 15.95
CA GLU A 421 -23.40 28.87 14.91
C GLU A 421 -22.61 29.26 13.66
N ARG A 422 -21.36 29.71 13.82
CA ARG A 422 -20.47 30.09 12.72
C ARG A 422 -20.23 28.94 11.73
N VAL A 423 -19.98 27.72 12.21
CA VAL A 423 -19.75 26.54 11.34
C VAL A 423 -21.00 26.24 10.50
N VAL A 424 -22.18 26.41 11.08
CA VAL A 424 -23.46 26.25 10.38
C VAL A 424 -23.62 27.27 9.26
N GLU A 425 -23.35 28.54 9.55
CA GLU A 425 -23.47 29.63 8.58
C GLU A 425 -22.44 29.55 7.45
N ASP A 426 -21.19 29.18 7.75
CA ASP A 426 -20.14 28.97 6.74
C ASP A 426 -20.57 27.89 5.74
N ASN A 427 -21.08 26.75 6.23
CA ASN A 427 -21.57 25.67 5.37
C ASN A 427 -22.78 26.12 4.53
N LEU A 428 -23.70 26.89 5.12
CA LEU A 428 -24.88 27.39 4.42
C LEU A 428 -24.50 28.34 3.27
N ARG A 429 -23.55 29.27 3.50
CA ARG A 429 -23.05 30.18 2.47
C ARG A 429 -22.38 29.42 1.33
N VAL A 430 -21.55 28.43 1.63
CA VAL A 430 -20.90 27.59 0.61
C VAL A 430 -21.93 26.86 -0.26
N ILE A 431 -23.00 26.31 0.33
CA ILE A 431 -24.07 25.64 -0.41
C ILE A 431 -24.82 26.63 -1.32
N GLN A 432 -25.15 27.80 -0.78
CA GLN A 432 -25.85 28.85 -1.54
C GLN A 432 -25.01 29.33 -2.72
N ARG A 433 -23.71 29.57 -2.51
CA ARG A 433 -22.79 29.93 -3.59
C ARG A 433 -22.67 28.83 -4.63
N GLY A 434 -22.56 27.56 -4.22
CA GLY A 434 -22.59 26.42 -5.13
C GLY A 434 -23.87 26.33 -5.98
N PHE A 435 -25.02 26.72 -5.42
CA PHE A 435 -26.30 26.78 -6.13
C PHE A 435 -26.35 27.91 -7.18
N MET A 436 -25.72 29.05 -6.89
CA MET A 436 -25.75 30.26 -7.73
C MET A 436 -24.63 30.32 -8.77
N GLU A 437 -23.45 29.80 -8.46
CA GLU A 437 -22.22 29.93 -9.26
C GLU A 437 -21.98 28.74 -10.21
N VAL A 438 -22.78 27.67 -10.13
CA VAL A 438 -22.69 26.55 -11.08
C VAL A 438 -23.00 27.04 -12.51
N ARG A 439 -22.08 26.82 -13.44
CA ARG A 439 -22.15 27.32 -14.82
C ARG A 439 -22.36 26.19 -15.83
N PRO A 440 -23.29 26.32 -16.80
CA PRO A 440 -23.38 25.36 -17.91
C PRO A 440 -22.17 25.48 -18.84
N VAL A 441 -21.72 24.36 -19.39
CA VAL A 441 -20.67 24.30 -20.42
C VAL A 441 -21.36 24.14 -21.77
N GLU A 442 -21.51 25.23 -22.52
CA GLU A 442 -22.15 25.24 -23.85
C GLU A 442 -21.19 24.67 -24.93
N TYR A 443 -21.04 23.34 -24.95
CA TYR A 443 -20.11 22.65 -25.86
C TYR A 443 -20.60 22.57 -27.31
N GLY A 444 -21.85 22.94 -27.60
CA GLY A 444 -22.45 22.86 -28.94
C GLY A 444 -21.60 23.52 -30.03
N ALA A 445 -20.98 24.67 -29.71
CA ALA A 445 -20.15 25.45 -30.63
C ALA A 445 -18.62 25.23 -30.46
N LEU A 446 -18.20 24.41 -29.48
CA LEU A 446 -16.78 24.15 -29.22
C LEU A 446 -16.23 23.08 -30.18
N GLU A 447 -14.98 23.23 -30.62
CA GLU A 447 -14.32 22.20 -31.45
C GLU A 447 -13.97 20.97 -30.61
N ASP A 448 -14.22 19.77 -31.15
CA ASP A 448 -13.83 18.53 -30.49
C ASP A 448 -12.34 18.28 -30.65
N LYS A 449 -11.73 17.74 -29.59
CA LYS A 449 -10.34 17.30 -29.57
C LYS A 449 -10.18 16.20 -30.63
N ARG A 450 -9.13 16.31 -31.45
CA ARG A 450 -8.82 15.26 -32.42
C ARG A 450 -8.57 13.95 -31.68
N ALA A 451 -9.10 12.85 -32.22
CA ALA A 451 -8.85 11.53 -31.67
C ALA A 451 -7.34 11.25 -31.70
N GLU A 452 -6.71 11.29 -30.54
CA GLU A 452 -5.37 10.76 -30.35
C GLU A 452 -5.42 9.24 -30.52
N ARG A 453 -4.43 8.67 -31.21
CA ARG A 453 -4.24 7.22 -31.19
C ARG A 453 -3.88 6.86 -29.75
N GLY A 454 -4.71 6.05 -29.10
CA GLY A 454 -4.41 5.57 -27.75
C GLY A 454 -3.03 4.91 -27.73
N VAL A 455 -2.14 5.42 -26.88
CA VAL A 455 -0.84 4.79 -26.65
C VAL A 455 -1.11 3.52 -25.86
N LEU A 456 -0.78 2.36 -26.43
CA LEU A 456 -0.86 1.11 -25.69
C LEU A 456 0.10 1.20 -24.49
N PRO A 457 -0.37 0.85 -23.28
CA PRO A 457 0.52 0.81 -22.13
C PRO A 457 1.73 -0.10 -22.40
N VAL A 458 2.89 0.32 -21.92
CA VAL A 458 4.14 -0.43 -22.02
C VAL A 458 4.49 -0.97 -20.64
N MET A 459 5.04 -2.17 -20.58
CA MET A 459 5.53 -2.76 -19.33
C MET A 459 6.67 -1.90 -18.77
N PRO A 460 6.64 -1.53 -17.48
CA PRO A 460 7.75 -0.83 -16.84
C PRO A 460 9.06 -1.63 -16.92
N SER A 461 10.18 -0.94 -17.15
CA SER A 461 11.51 -1.55 -17.26
C SER A 461 11.96 -2.26 -15.98
N SER A 462 11.48 -1.81 -14.81
CA SER A 462 11.71 -2.43 -13.50
C SER A 462 11.19 -3.87 -13.41
N MET A 463 10.15 -4.19 -14.18
CA MET A 463 9.56 -5.52 -14.27
C MET A 463 10.20 -6.38 -15.35
N ASP A 464 10.92 -5.75 -16.29
CA ASP A 464 11.56 -6.47 -17.38
C ASP A 464 12.73 -7.32 -16.87
N SER A 465 12.87 -8.52 -17.42
CA SER A 465 13.93 -9.46 -17.11
C SER A 465 14.11 -10.42 -18.27
N ALA A 466 15.22 -10.27 -18.98
CA ALA A 466 15.56 -11.14 -20.10
C ALA A 466 15.77 -12.59 -19.62
N GLY A 467 15.25 -13.55 -20.37
CA GLY A 467 15.52 -14.98 -20.14
C GLY A 467 14.81 -15.59 -18.92
N MET A 468 13.79 -14.95 -18.35
CA MET A 468 12.99 -15.55 -17.28
C MET A 468 12.30 -16.85 -17.72
N ALA A 469 12.24 -17.82 -16.82
CA ALA A 469 11.47 -19.03 -17.03
C ALA A 469 9.97 -18.73 -17.14
N ALA A 470 9.24 -19.56 -17.90
CA ALA A 470 7.78 -19.54 -17.89
C ALA A 470 7.28 -19.93 -16.49
N GLY A 471 6.36 -19.15 -15.93
CA GLY A 471 5.80 -19.45 -14.60
C GLY A 471 5.05 -18.29 -13.98
N VAL A 472 4.57 -18.50 -12.75
CA VAL A 472 3.74 -17.56 -11.99
C VAL A 472 4.52 -16.42 -11.35
N ALA A 473 5.85 -16.44 -11.45
CA ALA A 473 6.70 -15.33 -11.05
C ALA A 473 7.10 -14.44 -12.24
N ASN A 474 6.70 -14.78 -13.47
CA ASN A 474 7.11 -14.07 -14.69
C ASN A 474 6.31 -12.74 -14.83
N PRO A 475 6.94 -11.56 -14.68
CA PRO A 475 6.27 -10.27 -14.74
C PRO A 475 5.75 -9.93 -16.14
N GLY A 476 6.42 -10.42 -17.21
CA GLY A 476 5.97 -10.22 -18.59
C GLY A 476 4.65 -10.94 -18.87
N ARG A 477 4.55 -12.21 -18.45
CA ARG A 477 3.29 -12.95 -18.53
C ARG A 477 2.20 -12.30 -17.68
N PHE A 478 2.54 -11.87 -16.46
CA PHE A 478 1.61 -11.20 -15.57
C PHE A 478 1.13 -9.86 -16.15
N TRP A 479 2.02 -9.09 -16.76
CA TRP A 479 1.66 -7.86 -17.47
C TRP A 479 0.63 -8.14 -18.57
N GLU A 480 0.86 -9.15 -19.40
CA GLU A 480 0.00 -9.46 -20.54
C GLU A 480 -1.37 -10.05 -20.16
N GLN A 481 -1.48 -10.74 -19.02
CA GLN A 481 -2.71 -11.39 -18.55
C GLN A 481 -3.48 -10.52 -17.53
N VAL A 482 -2.77 -9.81 -16.67
CA VAL A 482 -3.32 -9.08 -15.50
C VAL A 482 -3.01 -7.60 -15.60
N GLY A 483 -1.73 -7.23 -15.58
CA GLY A 483 -1.29 -5.84 -15.41
C GLY A 483 -1.86 -4.88 -16.48
N PHE A 484 -1.96 -5.35 -17.72
CA PHE A 484 -2.51 -4.59 -18.83
C PHE A 484 -4.00 -4.26 -18.61
N LEU A 485 -4.81 -5.22 -18.12
CA LEU A 485 -6.23 -5.00 -17.82
C LEU A 485 -6.40 -3.89 -16.79
N TYR A 486 -5.63 -3.93 -15.70
CA TYR A 486 -5.65 -2.88 -14.68
C TYR A 486 -5.22 -1.52 -15.23
N LYS A 487 -4.21 -1.48 -16.11
CA LYS A 487 -3.73 -0.23 -16.71
C LYS A 487 -4.71 0.38 -17.71
N THR A 488 -5.55 -0.42 -18.35
CA THR A 488 -6.61 0.05 -19.26
C THR A 488 -7.98 0.19 -18.58
N GLY A 489 -8.08 -0.06 -17.27
CA GLY A 489 -9.33 0.00 -16.51
C GLY A 489 -10.33 -1.09 -16.88
N GLU A 490 -9.88 -2.21 -17.46
CA GLU A 490 -10.71 -3.37 -17.74
C GLU A 490 -10.84 -4.26 -16.50
N ASP A 491 -12.03 -4.85 -16.33
CA ASP A 491 -12.28 -5.82 -15.26
C ASP A 491 -11.28 -7.00 -15.28
N PRO A 492 -10.73 -7.40 -14.12
CA PRO A 492 -9.84 -8.54 -14.04
C PRO A 492 -10.58 -9.85 -14.33
N LEU A 493 -9.83 -10.87 -14.78
CA LEU A 493 -10.33 -12.21 -15.06
C LEU A 493 -9.93 -13.19 -13.94
N ALA A 494 -10.72 -14.25 -13.78
CA ALA A 494 -10.37 -15.39 -12.94
C ALA A 494 -9.30 -16.25 -13.65
N ASP A 495 -8.05 -15.81 -13.53
CA ASP A 495 -6.90 -16.39 -14.22
C ASP A 495 -6.02 -17.26 -13.30
N PRO A 496 -4.97 -17.94 -13.81
CA PRO A 496 -4.08 -18.74 -12.99
C PRO A 496 -3.31 -17.97 -11.90
N PHE A 497 -3.07 -16.66 -12.05
CA PHE A 497 -2.41 -15.87 -11.01
C PHE A 497 -3.36 -15.58 -9.84
N ALA A 498 -4.60 -15.23 -10.14
CA ALA A 498 -5.66 -15.07 -9.15
C ALA A 498 -5.94 -16.39 -8.40
N ALA A 499 -5.90 -17.53 -9.10
CA ALA A 499 -6.17 -18.85 -8.52
C ALA A 499 -5.16 -19.27 -7.42
N ILE A 500 -3.93 -18.77 -7.46
CA ILE A 500 -2.89 -19.06 -6.47
C ILE A 500 -2.50 -17.84 -5.62
N SER A 501 -3.19 -16.70 -5.80
CA SER A 501 -2.88 -15.42 -5.15
C SER A 501 -1.42 -14.96 -5.35
N ALA A 502 -0.88 -15.11 -6.56
CA ALA A 502 0.50 -14.74 -6.85
C ALA A 502 0.61 -13.36 -7.52
N ILE A 503 1.54 -12.54 -7.01
CA ILE A 503 1.91 -11.25 -7.57
C ILE A 503 3.43 -11.25 -7.78
N PRO A 504 3.93 -11.06 -9.02
CA PRO A 504 5.36 -10.91 -9.25
C PRO A 504 5.98 -9.72 -8.50
N ALA A 505 7.31 -9.72 -8.40
CA ALA A 505 8.05 -8.64 -7.76
C ALA A 505 7.90 -7.31 -8.52
N ALA A 506 7.92 -6.19 -7.79
CA ALA A 506 7.92 -4.82 -8.30
C ALA A 506 6.72 -4.41 -9.19
N THR A 507 5.59 -5.12 -9.13
CA THR A 507 4.38 -4.78 -9.91
C THR A 507 3.70 -3.48 -9.46
N SER A 508 4.07 -2.88 -8.32
CA SER A 508 3.59 -1.54 -7.96
C SER A 508 3.97 -0.49 -9.02
N THR A 509 5.07 -0.69 -9.75
CA THR A 509 5.56 0.20 -10.82
C THR A 509 4.62 0.28 -12.03
N LEU A 510 3.62 -0.60 -12.13
CA LEU A 510 2.55 -0.51 -13.14
C LEU A 510 1.71 0.76 -13.00
N ARG A 511 1.66 1.30 -11.78
CA ARG A 511 0.80 2.40 -11.41
C ARG A 511 1.48 3.76 -11.64
N ASP A 512 0.72 4.73 -12.14
CA ASP A 512 1.21 6.10 -12.33
C ASP A 512 0.58 7.03 -11.29
N MET A 513 1.41 7.59 -10.40
CA MET A 513 0.96 8.52 -9.36
C MET A 513 0.77 9.95 -9.87
N THR A 514 1.09 10.27 -11.14
CA THR A 514 0.81 11.60 -11.71
C THR A 514 -0.69 11.92 -11.72
N ASP A 515 -1.54 10.91 -11.71
CA ASP A 515 -3.00 11.05 -11.85
C ASP A 515 -3.70 11.48 -10.56
N VAL A 516 -3.02 11.41 -9.41
CA VAL A 516 -3.64 11.59 -8.09
C VAL A 516 -3.09 12.76 -7.26
N ARG A 517 -2.07 13.48 -7.75
CA ARG A 517 -1.45 14.63 -7.07
C ARG A 517 -1.62 15.94 -7.85
N PHE A 518 -1.71 17.05 -7.13
CA PHE A 518 -1.84 18.41 -7.69
C PHE A 518 -0.53 19.18 -7.71
N GLU A 519 0.37 18.82 -6.81
CA GLU A 519 1.65 19.47 -6.63
C GLU A 519 2.75 18.41 -6.62
N VAL A 520 3.94 18.85 -6.99
CA VAL A 520 5.14 18.03 -6.99
C VAL A 520 6.31 18.89 -6.54
N PRO A 521 7.30 18.32 -5.82
CA PRO A 521 8.53 19.04 -5.53
C PRO A 521 9.24 19.47 -6.83
N GLU A 522 9.94 20.59 -6.80
CA GLU A 522 10.89 21.02 -7.82
C GLU A 522 12.26 21.21 -7.15
N PHE A 523 13.29 20.65 -7.76
CA PHE A 523 14.67 20.70 -7.25
C PHE A 523 15.42 21.89 -7.86
N ILE A 524 16.03 22.70 -6.99
CA ILE A 524 16.82 23.89 -7.32
C ILE A 524 18.30 23.56 -7.01
N PRO A 525 19.10 23.16 -8.01
CA PRO A 525 20.44 22.63 -7.79
C PRO A 525 21.41 23.61 -7.10
N GLU A 526 21.25 24.91 -7.32
CA GLU A 526 22.15 25.96 -6.85
C GLU A 526 22.13 26.11 -5.32
N ASN A 527 21.02 25.74 -4.68
CA ASN A 527 20.84 25.81 -3.23
C ASN A 527 21.22 24.49 -2.54
N CYS A 528 21.50 23.42 -3.30
CA CYS A 528 21.70 22.09 -2.73
C CYS A 528 23.04 21.94 -2.02
N THR A 529 23.01 21.56 -0.74
CA THR A 529 24.21 21.30 0.07
C THR A 529 24.68 19.84 0.03
N GLY A 530 23.87 18.93 -0.51
CA GLY A 530 24.16 17.49 -0.52
C GLY A 530 23.94 16.79 0.83
N CYS A 531 23.03 17.30 1.66
CA CYS A 531 22.79 16.85 3.04
C CYS A 531 22.07 15.49 3.19
N ALA A 532 21.53 14.93 2.10
CA ALA A 532 20.80 13.67 2.03
C ALA A 532 19.41 13.58 2.69
N GLN A 533 18.95 14.62 3.39
CA GLN A 533 17.70 14.55 4.16
C GLN A 533 16.48 14.23 3.29
N CYS A 534 16.37 14.81 2.09
CA CYS A 534 15.23 14.63 1.20
C CYS A 534 15.05 13.18 0.71
N TRP A 535 16.12 12.52 0.26
CA TRP A 535 16.02 11.14 -0.25
C TRP A 535 15.96 10.09 0.84
N VAL A 536 16.53 10.37 2.03
CA VAL A 536 16.41 9.51 3.22
C VAL A 536 14.97 9.44 3.74
N GLN A 537 14.24 10.55 3.66
CA GLN A 537 12.90 10.67 4.26
C GLN A 537 11.78 10.38 3.26
N CYS A 538 12.10 10.09 1.99
CA CYS A 538 11.10 9.81 0.96
C CYS A 538 10.45 8.43 1.18
N PRO A 539 9.14 8.35 1.52
CA PRO A 539 8.50 7.07 1.79
C PRO A 539 8.30 6.21 0.53
N ASP A 540 8.25 6.82 -0.66
CA ASP A 540 7.88 6.12 -1.90
C ASP A 540 9.08 5.79 -2.81
N ALA A 541 10.32 5.95 -2.31
CA ALA A 541 11.54 5.81 -3.11
C ALA A 541 11.45 6.59 -4.44
N ALA A 542 10.81 7.76 -4.39
CA ALA A 542 10.49 8.56 -5.56
C ALA A 542 11.52 9.66 -5.82
N PHE A 543 12.49 9.84 -4.93
CA PHE A 543 13.39 10.98 -4.93
C PHE A 543 14.85 10.54 -4.71
N PRO A 544 15.46 9.76 -5.62
CA PRO A 544 16.83 9.29 -5.44
C PRO A 544 17.88 10.39 -5.69
N GLY A 545 18.93 10.42 -4.85
CA GLY A 545 20.17 11.13 -5.15
C GLY A 545 21.16 10.21 -5.88
N LEU A 546 21.89 10.72 -6.87
CA LEU A 546 22.90 9.97 -7.62
C LEU A 546 24.09 10.86 -7.97
N VAL A 547 25.31 10.40 -7.70
CA VAL A 547 26.54 11.17 -7.97
C VAL A 547 27.31 10.54 -9.12
N ASN A 548 27.54 11.32 -10.18
CA ASN A 548 28.23 10.87 -11.38
C ASN A 548 29.32 11.86 -11.81
N THR A 549 30.31 11.37 -12.55
CA THR A 549 31.31 12.23 -13.18
C THR A 549 30.75 12.88 -14.45
N VAL A 550 31.45 13.90 -14.97
CA VAL A 550 31.01 14.62 -16.18
C VAL A 550 30.98 13.69 -17.41
N ASP A 551 31.91 12.74 -17.51
CA ASP A 551 31.94 11.76 -18.59
C ASP A 551 30.76 10.78 -18.52
N GLU A 552 30.42 10.28 -17.33
CA GLU A 552 29.26 9.41 -17.12
C GLU A 552 27.95 10.12 -17.49
N LEU A 553 27.79 11.40 -17.13
CA LEU A 553 26.63 12.22 -17.50
C LEU A 553 26.50 12.38 -19.01
N LEU A 554 27.61 12.63 -19.72
CA LEU A 554 27.62 12.76 -21.17
C LEU A 554 27.30 11.44 -21.87
N ASP A 555 27.91 10.33 -21.44
CA ASP A 555 27.68 9.00 -22.01
C ASP A 555 26.24 8.53 -21.80
N ALA A 556 25.69 8.73 -20.60
CA ALA A 556 24.29 8.40 -20.30
C ALA A 556 23.31 9.26 -21.12
N THR A 557 23.62 10.54 -21.33
CA THR A 557 22.80 11.45 -22.15
C THR A 557 22.79 11.05 -23.61
N VAL A 558 23.94 10.66 -24.16
CA VAL A 558 24.05 10.10 -25.51
C VAL A 558 23.19 8.83 -25.62
N LEU A 559 23.24 7.95 -24.61
CA LEU A 559 22.43 6.74 -24.57
C LEU A 559 20.92 7.05 -24.52
N ALA A 560 20.51 7.96 -23.64
CA ALA A 560 19.11 8.38 -23.46
C ALA A 560 18.56 9.13 -24.68
N SER A 561 19.40 9.87 -25.40
CA SER A 561 19.03 10.70 -26.55
C SER A 561 19.16 9.99 -27.89
N SER A 562 19.63 8.74 -27.91
CA SER A 562 19.89 7.98 -29.14
C SER A 562 18.61 7.81 -29.96
N ASN A 563 17.52 7.25 -29.44
CA ASN A 563 16.23 7.11 -30.17
C ASN A 563 16.38 6.68 -31.65
N GLY A 564 17.31 5.76 -31.95
CA GLY A 564 17.64 5.30 -33.31
C GLY A 564 18.65 6.16 -34.09
N ARG A 565 19.12 7.26 -33.53
CA ARG A 565 20.21 8.12 -34.02
C ARG A 565 21.57 7.61 -33.54
N THR A 566 22.59 7.80 -34.35
CA THR A 566 24.00 7.53 -34.01
C THR A 566 24.72 8.85 -33.71
N PHE A 567 25.46 8.90 -32.60
CA PHE A 567 26.26 10.07 -32.19
C PHE A 567 27.74 9.94 -32.60
N ASP A 568 27.98 9.44 -33.82
CA ASP A 568 29.32 9.04 -34.26
C ASP A 568 30.26 10.24 -34.43
N ARG A 569 29.73 11.44 -34.66
CA ARG A 569 30.53 12.66 -34.82
C ARG A 569 30.85 13.31 -33.49
N LEU A 570 29.99 13.17 -32.50
CA LEU A 570 30.18 13.70 -31.14
C LEU A 570 31.02 12.75 -30.28
N ARG A 571 30.93 11.43 -30.45
CA ARG A 571 31.68 10.42 -29.66
C ARG A 571 33.18 10.75 -29.48
N PRO A 572 33.95 11.14 -30.52
CA PRO A 572 35.36 11.50 -30.37
C PRO A 572 35.60 12.78 -29.54
N VAL A 573 34.58 13.63 -29.40
CA VAL A 573 34.62 14.92 -28.69
C VAL A 573 34.25 14.78 -27.21
N LEU A 574 33.49 13.75 -26.83
CA LEU A 574 32.95 13.58 -25.46
C LEU A 574 34.02 13.59 -24.37
N ARG A 575 35.12 12.83 -24.53
CA ARG A 575 36.18 12.79 -23.53
C ARG A 575 36.91 14.13 -23.37
N PRO A 576 37.37 14.81 -24.44
CA PRO A 576 37.88 16.17 -24.34
C PRO A 576 36.89 17.17 -23.72
N LEU A 577 35.61 17.08 -24.11
CA LEU A 577 34.53 17.91 -23.57
C LEU A 577 34.37 17.72 -22.07
N ALA A 578 34.32 16.46 -21.59
CA ALA A 578 34.20 16.13 -20.18
C ALA A 578 35.33 16.73 -19.34
N ARG A 579 36.59 16.60 -19.82
CA ARG A 579 37.76 17.16 -19.14
C ARG A 579 37.73 18.68 -19.05
N GLU A 580 37.36 19.35 -20.14
CA GLU A 580 37.29 20.81 -20.15
C GLU A 580 36.12 21.32 -19.29
N ALA A 581 34.96 20.66 -19.33
CA ALA A 581 33.83 20.96 -18.45
C ALA A 581 34.21 20.77 -16.98
N HIS A 582 34.87 19.67 -16.62
CA HIS A 582 35.39 19.45 -15.26
C HIS A 582 36.33 20.56 -14.80
N ARG A 583 37.25 20.98 -15.68
CA ARG A 583 38.17 22.09 -15.39
C ARG A 583 37.40 23.37 -15.09
N LEU A 584 36.38 23.70 -15.89
CA LEU A 584 35.55 24.89 -15.68
C LEU A 584 34.74 24.81 -14.38
N LEU A 585 34.28 23.62 -13.96
CA LEU A 585 33.57 23.40 -12.71
C LEU A 585 34.42 23.71 -11.45
N THR A 586 35.75 23.76 -11.56
CA THR A 586 36.61 24.18 -10.44
C THR A 586 36.46 25.65 -10.08
N GLY A 587 35.97 26.48 -11.00
CA GLY A 587 35.65 27.89 -10.77
C GLY A 587 34.23 28.11 -10.21
N PRO A 588 33.81 29.38 -10.08
CA PRO A 588 32.41 29.71 -9.84
C PRO A 588 31.56 29.32 -11.06
N VAL A 589 30.43 28.67 -10.81
CA VAL A 589 29.53 28.12 -11.84
C VAL A 589 28.15 28.73 -11.65
N LYS A 590 27.52 29.18 -12.74
CA LYS A 590 26.12 29.62 -12.72
C LYS A 590 25.17 28.46 -13.02
N SER A 591 25.42 27.71 -14.09
CA SER A 591 24.70 26.49 -14.43
C SER A 591 25.59 25.50 -15.18
N PHE A 592 25.25 24.21 -15.13
CA PHE A 592 25.99 23.19 -15.85
C PHE A 592 25.85 23.31 -17.38
N GLY A 593 24.68 23.76 -17.86
CA GLY A 593 24.44 24.01 -19.28
C GLY A 593 25.37 25.09 -19.87
N GLU A 594 25.66 26.16 -19.11
CA GLU A 594 26.63 27.19 -19.52
C GLU A 594 28.06 26.63 -19.57
N VAL A 595 28.43 25.82 -18.58
CA VAL A 595 29.74 25.15 -18.52
C VAL A 595 29.94 24.24 -19.73
N LEU A 596 28.93 23.44 -20.09
CA LEU A 596 29.00 22.57 -21.27
C LEU A 596 29.17 23.35 -22.56
N ASN A 597 28.44 24.46 -22.73
CA ASN A 597 28.58 25.32 -23.91
C ASN A 597 29.98 25.92 -24.02
N GLN A 598 30.52 26.45 -22.92
CA GLN A 598 31.86 27.02 -22.90
C GLN A 598 32.95 25.96 -23.15
N ALA A 599 32.80 24.78 -22.55
CA ALA A 599 33.70 23.65 -22.77
C ALA A 599 33.67 23.18 -24.22
N TYR A 600 32.47 23.05 -24.81
CA TYR A 600 32.30 22.64 -26.20
C TYR A 600 32.91 23.65 -27.18
N ALA A 601 32.64 24.94 -27.01
CA ALA A 601 33.24 25.99 -27.83
C ALA A 601 34.78 25.96 -27.78
N THR A 602 35.35 25.71 -26.58
CA THR A 602 36.79 25.59 -26.37
C THR A 602 37.37 24.35 -27.05
N VAL A 603 36.72 23.19 -26.89
CA VAL A 603 37.20 21.92 -27.45
C VAL A 603 37.11 21.94 -28.97
N VAL A 604 35.96 22.27 -29.54
CA VAL A 604 35.78 22.23 -31.00
C VAL A 604 36.53 23.37 -31.69
N GLY A 605 36.75 24.51 -31.02
CA GLY A 605 37.63 25.57 -31.51
C GLY A 605 39.11 25.16 -31.60
N ARG A 606 39.54 24.14 -30.84
CA ARG A 606 40.88 23.55 -30.91
C ARG A 606 40.97 22.39 -31.90
N MET A 607 39.84 21.90 -32.41
CA MET A 607 39.78 20.80 -33.38
C MET A 607 39.76 21.33 -34.81
N THR A 608 40.56 20.75 -35.69
CA THR A 608 40.50 21.05 -37.13
C THR A 608 39.41 20.18 -37.77
N LEU A 609 38.18 20.69 -37.80
CA LEU A 609 37.04 20.05 -38.47
C LEU A 609 36.69 20.81 -39.75
N ASP A 610 36.37 20.10 -40.83
CA ASP A 610 35.77 20.71 -42.01
C ASP A 610 34.37 21.26 -41.71
N PRO A 611 33.84 22.23 -42.50
CA PRO A 611 32.57 22.89 -42.20
C PRO A 611 31.37 21.95 -42.08
N ASP A 612 31.29 20.91 -42.91
CA ASP A 612 30.18 19.96 -42.91
C ASP A 612 30.22 19.06 -41.68
N ARG A 613 31.41 18.56 -41.34
CA ARG A 613 31.63 17.78 -40.11
C ARG A 613 31.39 18.61 -38.86
N ARG A 614 31.78 19.89 -38.86
CA ARG A 614 31.51 20.82 -37.76
C ARG A 614 30.01 21.00 -37.56
N ALA A 615 29.26 21.28 -38.62
CA ALA A 615 27.81 21.43 -38.55
C ALA A 615 27.10 20.16 -38.04
N ALA A 616 27.57 18.97 -38.46
CA ALA A 616 27.04 17.70 -37.98
C ALA A 616 27.34 17.44 -36.49
N THR A 617 28.57 17.72 -36.03
CA THR A 617 28.92 17.61 -34.61
C THR A 617 28.13 18.63 -33.77
N ASP A 618 27.94 19.86 -34.25
CA ASP A 618 27.14 20.88 -33.56
C ASP A 618 25.67 20.45 -33.42
N ALA A 619 25.09 19.85 -34.48
CA ALA A 619 23.73 19.30 -34.42
C ALA A 619 23.59 18.15 -33.40
N GLU A 620 24.56 17.23 -33.37
CA GLU A 620 24.60 16.15 -32.37
C GLU A 620 24.80 16.70 -30.94
N PHE A 621 25.69 17.68 -30.76
CA PHE A 621 25.94 18.33 -29.47
C PHE A 621 24.70 19.05 -28.95
N ASN A 622 23.98 19.80 -29.80
CA ASN A 622 22.79 20.54 -29.39
C ASN A 622 21.71 19.64 -28.78
N VAL A 623 21.58 18.39 -29.25
CA VAL A 623 20.65 17.41 -28.66
C VAL A 623 21.10 17.02 -27.25
N VAL A 624 22.39 16.70 -27.06
CA VAL A 624 22.96 16.33 -25.76
C VAL A 624 22.96 17.51 -24.79
N HIS A 625 23.30 18.71 -25.27
CA HIS A 625 23.28 19.95 -24.51
C HIS A 625 21.89 20.29 -24.02
N ALA A 626 20.87 20.24 -24.88
CA ALA A 626 19.49 20.53 -24.49
C ALA A 626 19.00 19.59 -23.36
N ALA A 627 19.34 18.29 -23.43
CA ALA A 627 18.99 17.34 -22.39
C ALA A 627 19.72 17.62 -21.06
N LEU A 628 21.02 17.92 -21.08
CA LEU A 628 21.81 18.17 -19.86
C LEU A 628 21.65 19.57 -19.28
N ALA A 629 21.32 20.56 -20.08
CA ALA A 629 21.07 21.93 -19.62
C ALA A 629 19.78 22.02 -18.80
N ASP A 630 18.79 21.19 -19.14
CA ASP A 630 17.51 21.05 -18.41
C ASP A 630 17.60 20.02 -17.27
N PHE A 631 18.58 19.11 -17.28
CA PHE A 631 18.72 18.06 -16.27
C PHE A 631 19.33 18.62 -14.97
N PRO A 632 18.69 18.41 -13.80
CA PRO A 632 19.08 19.10 -12.59
C PRO A 632 20.30 18.45 -11.92
N VAL A 633 21.45 19.13 -12.00
CA VAL A 633 22.72 18.70 -11.43
C VAL A 633 23.32 19.79 -10.54
N ALA A 634 23.74 19.40 -9.33
CA ALA A 634 24.31 20.27 -8.32
C ALA A 634 25.80 19.97 -8.12
N LYS A 635 26.61 21.03 -8.03
CA LYS A 635 27.98 20.99 -7.52
C LYS A 635 27.91 21.23 -6.01
N THR A 636 28.20 20.19 -5.22
CA THR A 636 28.13 20.29 -3.76
C THR A 636 29.50 20.05 -3.11
N ALA A 637 29.68 20.56 -1.88
CA ALA A 637 30.92 20.39 -1.15
C ALA A 637 31.28 18.90 -0.90
N PRO A 638 30.35 18.02 -0.45
CA PRO A 638 30.69 16.62 -0.16
C PRO A 638 31.11 15.79 -1.36
N PHE A 639 30.58 16.07 -2.56
CA PHE A 639 30.73 15.21 -3.73
C PHE A 639 31.65 15.79 -4.81
N PHE A 640 31.79 17.11 -4.88
CA PHE A 640 32.72 17.75 -5.81
C PHE A 640 33.96 18.26 -5.10
N GLU A 641 33.81 19.19 -4.17
CA GLU A 641 34.95 19.94 -3.61
C GLU A 641 35.86 19.08 -2.73
N VAL A 642 35.27 18.23 -1.88
CA VAL A 642 36.04 17.34 -1.00
C VAL A 642 36.85 16.32 -1.83
N PRO A 643 36.29 15.56 -2.78
CA PRO A 643 37.08 14.69 -3.64
C PRO A 643 38.13 15.45 -4.47
N GLU A 644 37.75 16.58 -5.08
CA GLU A 644 38.67 17.38 -5.90
C GLU A 644 39.88 17.91 -5.11
N SER A 645 39.67 18.26 -3.83
CA SER A 645 40.75 18.68 -2.93
C SER A 645 41.70 17.55 -2.56
N LYS A 646 41.21 16.30 -2.49
CA LYS A 646 42.01 15.10 -2.22
C LYS A 646 42.79 14.65 -3.46
N GLN A 647 42.12 14.62 -4.61
CA GLN A 647 42.70 14.24 -5.89
C GLN A 647 42.03 15.04 -7.02
N LYS A 648 42.83 15.84 -7.74
CA LYS A 648 42.34 16.63 -8.87
C LYS A 648 41.69 15.75 -9.94
N GLY A 649 40.57 16.20 -10.51
CA GLY A 649 39.84 15.47 -11.53
C GLY A 649 38.89 14.38 -11.00
N THR A 650 38.58 14.37 -9.69
CA THR A 650 37.74 13.32 -9.07
C THR A 650 36.42 13.82 -8.50
N GLY A 651 36.14 15.13 -8.58
CA GLY A 651 34.84 15.68 -8.20
C GLY A 651 33.68 15.11 -9.01
N GLY A 652 32.60 14.71 -8.32
CA GLY A 652 31.34 14.27 -8.91
C GLY A 652 30.24 15.32 -8.79
N LEU A 653 29.26 15.27 -9.68
CA LEU A 653 28.06 16.10 -9.64
C LEU A 653 26.89 15.29 -9.10
N LEU A 654 26.13 15.90 -8.19
CA LEU A 654 24.93 15.30 -7.62
C LEU A 654 23.73 15.60 -8.53
N SER A 655 23.13 14.57 -9.09
CA SER A 655 21.82 14.65 -9.71
C SER A 655 20.74 14.21 -8.73
N VAL A 656 19.65 14.97 -8.66
CA VAL A 656 18.46 14.60 -7.89
C VAL A 656 17.28 14.79 -8.80
N THR A 657 16.51 13.72 -9.00
CA THR A 657 15.33 13.74 -9.86
C THR A 657 14.16 13.09 -9.17
N ILE A 658 12.96 13.40 -9.65
CA ILE A 658 11.72 12.82 -9.15
C ILE A 658 11.28 11.74 -10.12
N ASN A 659 11.03 10.54 -9.61
CA ASN A 659 10.28 9.54 -10.34
C ASN A 659 8.81 9.99 -10.41
N PRO A 660 8.32 10.46 -11.56
CA PRO A 660 6.96 11.00 -11.67
C PRO A 660 5.90 9.93 -11.39
N GLU A 661 6.18 8.67 -11.67
CA GLU A 661 5.23 7.56 -11.52
C GLU A 661 5.10 7.13 -10.05
N ALA A 662 6.11 7.39 -9.22
CA ALA A 662 6.13 6.97 -7.81
C ALA A 662 5.79 8.10 -6.82
N CYS A 663 6.13 9.35 -7.14
CA CYS A 663 5.95 10.47 -6.21
C CYS A 663 4.46 10.70 -5.89
N LYS A 664 4.10 10.77 -4.62
CA LYS A 664 2.72 11.08 -4.20
C LYS A 664 2.49 12.55 -3.84
N GLY A 665 3.53 13.39 -3.87
CA GLY A 665 3.40 14.82 -3.52
C GLY A 665 3.23 15.08 -2.02
N CYS A 666 3.79 14.25 -1.15
CA CYS A 666 3.70 14.43 0.31
C CYS A 666 4.53 15.60 0.87
N ASN A 667 5.44 16.16 0.08
CA ASN A 667 6.31 17.28 0.44
C ASN A 667 7.21 17.12 1.68
N ILE A 668 7.33 15.93 2.29
CA ILE A 668 8.33 15.66 3.34
C ILE A 668 9.74 16.10 2.88
N CYS A 669 10.10 15.82 1.64
CA CYS A 669 11.40 16.22 1.07
C CYS A 669 11.61 17.73 1.03
N VAL A 670 10.53 18.52 0.90
CA VAL A 670 10.57 20.00 0.92
C VAL A 670 10.72 20.47 2.37
N GLU A 671 9.92 19.92 3.28
CA GLU A 671 9.94 20.27 4.71
C GLU A 671 11.32 20.01 5.37
N VAL A 672 11.98 18.91 5.01
CA VAL A 672 13.33 18.59 5.51
C VAL A 672 14.46 19.29 4.74
N CYS A 673 14.16 20.27 3.87
CA CYS A 673 15.17 21.00 3.11
C CYS A 673 15.40 22.40 3.71
N PRO A 674 16.39 22.58 4.61
CA PRO A 674 16.61 23.87 5.27
C PRO A 674 17.10 24.97 4.33
N ASP A 675 17.74 24.60 3.22
CA ASP A 675 18.40 25.52 2.29
C ASP A 675 17.50 26.01 1.16
N GLY A 676 16.23 25.56 1.09
CA GLY A 676 15.32 25.93 0.00
C GLY A 676 15.78 25.40 -1.36
N ALA A 677 16.49 24.27 -1.39
CA ALA A 677 16.82 23.55 -2.62
C ALA A 677 15.64 22.74 -3.17
N LEU A 678 14.54 22.67 -2.43
CA LEU A 678 13.30 22.05 -2.85
C LEU A 678 12.15 23.00 -2.58
N VAL A 679 11.28 23.16 -3.57
CA VAL A 679 10.07 23.99 -3.48
C VAL A 679 8.88 23.21 -4.03
N THR A 680 7.68 23.55 -3.60
CA THR A 680 6.45 22.93 -4.11
C THR A 680 5.93 23.72 -5.30
N VAL A 681 5.62 23.03 -6.40
CA VAL A 681 5.01 23.65 -7.60
C VAL A 681 3.73 22.92 -8.03
N LYS A 682 2.81 23.65 -8.66
CA LYS A 682 1.61 23.07 -9.30
C LYS A 682 2.05 22.13 -10.42
N GLN A 683 1.46 20.95 -10.47
CA GLN A 683 1.69 19.99 -11.54
C GLN A 683 0.80 20.29 -12.74
N ASP A 684 1.42 20.42 -13.91
CA ASP A 684 0.76 20.43 -15.21
C ASP A 684 1.41 19.40 -16.15
N ASP A 685 0.90 19.30 -17.38
CA ASP A 685 1.40 18.34 -18.36
C ASP A 685 2.85 18.64 -18.80
N GLN A 686 3.28 19.91 -18.74
CA GLN A 686 4.67 20.28 -19.08
C GLN A 686 5.63 19.83 -17.99
N VAL A 687 5.26 20.00 -16.72
CA VAL A 687 6.00 19.50 -15.56
C VAL A 687 6.10 17.98 -15.60
N ILE A 688 5.00 17.26 -15.87
CA ILE A 688 5.00 15.79 -15.98
C ILE A 688 5.96 15.34 -17.08
N GLU A 689 5.88 15.94 -18.27
CA GLU A 689 6.73 15.56 -19.39
C GLU A 689 8.21 15.86 -19.11
N ARG A 690 8.52 16.99 -18.47
CA ARG A 690 9.88 17.31 -18.00
C ARG A 690 10.40 16.24 -17.02
N LEU A 691 9.61 15.88 -16.01
CA LEU A 691 9.97 14.85 -15.04
C LEU A 691 10.18 13.48 -15.70
N ARG A 692 9.33 13.10 -16.66
CA ARG A 692 9.51 11.84 -17.43
C ARG A 692 10.81 11.84 -18.22
N ARG A 693 11.18 12.95 -18.87
CA ARG A 693 12.47 13.10 -19.55
C ARG A 693 13.65 13.00 -18.59
N HIS A 694 13.60 13.70 -17.45
CA HIS A 694 14.65 13.64 -16.44
C HIS A 694 14.80 12.23 -15.87
N TRP A 695 13.69 11.57 -15.56
CA TRP A 695 13.69 10.20 -15.07
C TRP A 695 14.25 9.20 -16.09
N ALA A 696 13.91 9.36 -17.37
CA ALA A 696 14.46 8.53 -18.44
C ALA A 696 15.98 8.66 -18.56
N LEU A 697 16.53 9.87 -18.42
CA LEU A 697 17.97 10.10 -18.36
C LEU A 697 18.58 9.48 -17.10
N TRP A 698 17.99 9.74 -15.93
CA TRP A 698 18.48 9.21 -14.65
C TRP A 698 18.55 7.68 -14.66
N GLN A 699 17.58 7.00 -15.27
CA GLN A 699 17.61 5.54 -15.41
C GLN A 699 18.83 5.02 -16.21
N LYS A 700 19.39 5.82 -17.13
CA LYS A 700 20.56 5.45 -17.95
C LYS A 700 21.90 5.77 -17.30
N LEU A 701 21.94 6.60 -16.25
CA LEU A 701 23.17 6.88 -15.51
C LEU A 701 23.70 5.59 -14.85
N PRO A 702 25.03 5.42 -14.71
CA PRO A 702 25.57 4.34 -13.89
C PRO A 702 25.26 4.56 -12.41
N ASP A 703 25.54 3.55 -11.60
CA ASP A 703 25.41 3.68 -10.15
C ASP A 703 26.48 4.62 -9.57
N THR A 704 26.23 5.24 -8.41
CA THR A 704 27.19 6.12 -7.73
C THR A 704 28.47 5.35 -7.43
N GLY A 705 29.64 5.87 -7.80
CA GLY A 705 30.93 5.24 -7.49
C GLY A 705 31.23 5.17 -5.98
N ASP A 706 31.95 4.14 -5.54
CA ASP A 706 32.26 3.90 -4.11
C ASP A 706 33.03 5.08 -3.47
N GLN A 707 33.79 5.83 -4.27
CA GLN A 707 34.53 7.02 -3.82
C GLN A 707 33.64 8.16 -3.28
N PHE A 708 32.34 8.15 -3.62
CA PHE A 708 31.36 9.13 -3.15
C PHE A 708 30.49 8.61 -1.99
N ILE A 709 30.63 7.32 -1.64
CA ILE A 709 29.95 6.71 -0.50
C ILE A 709 30.81 6.95 0.73
N ASN A 710 30.38 7.88 1.59
CA ASN A 710 31.13 8.31 2.78
C ASN A 710 30.96 7.33 3.95
N VAL A 711 31.09 6.04 3.68
CA VAL A 711 31.09 4.97 4.67
C VAL A 711 32.48 4.34 4.67
N ARG A 712 33.19 4.45 5.79
CA ARG A 712 34.55 3.90 5.93
C ARG A 712 34.51 2.39 6.04
N ASP A 713 33.51 1.89 6.75
CA ASP A 713 33.27 0.47 6.92
C ASP A 713 31.76 0.24 7.08
N VAL A 714 31.16 -0.45 6.11
CA VAL A 714 29.73 -0.80 6.14
C VAL A 714 29.46 -1.89 7.16
N GLU A 715 30.39 -2.83 7.35
CA GLU A 715 30.27 -3.95 8.29
C GLU A 715 30.30 -3.46 9.74
N GLU A 716 31.03 -2.37 10.02
CA GLU A 716 31.11 -1.74 11.34
C GLU A 716 30.19 -0.51 11.50
N GLY A 717 29.45 -0.13 10.45
CA GLY A 717 28.52 1.00 10.49
C GLY A 717 29.19 2.38 10.66
N ILE A 718 30.45 2.51 10.24
CA ILE A 718 31.26 3.71 10.49
C ILE A 718 31.18 4.68 9.30
N GLY A 719 30.58 5.85 9.50
CA GLY A 719 30.56 6.95 8.54
C GLY A 719 29.18 7.59 8.36
N VAL A 720 28.96 8.26 7.23
CA VAL A 720 27.67 8.87 6.87
C VAL A 720 26.81 7.82 6.20
N LEU A 721 26.13 6.98 6.98
CA LEU A 721 25.36 5.83 6.49
C LEU A 721 24.22 6.21 5.54
N SER A 722 23.70 7.43 5.61
CA SER A 722 22.72 7.93 4.64
C SER A 722 23.25 8.02 3.21
N SER A 723 24.59 8.06 3.02
CA SER A 723 25.19 8.01 1.68
C SER A 723 25.03 6.65 0.99
N LEU A 724 24.71 5.57 1.73
CA LEU A 724 24.39 4.26 1.15
C LEU A 724 23.20 4.33 0.19
N LEU A 725 22.30 5.29 0.38
CA LEU A 725 21.12 5.53 -0.45
C LEU A 725 21.43 6.20 -1.79
N LEU A 726 22.67 6.66 -2.01
CA LEU A 726 23.14 7.14 -3.32
C LEU A 726 23.35 5.98 -4.31
N LYS A 727 23.45 4.75 -3.80
CA LYS A 727 23.49 3.55 -4.64
C LYS A 727 22.09 3.18 -5.11
N LYS A 728 21.90 3.07 -6.43
CA LYS A 728 20.63 2.72 -7.06
C LYS A 728 20.06 1.43 -6.53
N ASP A 729 20.90 0.40 -6.37
CA ASP A 729 20.45 -0.92 -5.95
C ASP A 729 20.05 -0.95 -4.47
N ASN A 730 20.65 -0.11 -3.63
CA ASN A 730 20.23 0.06 -2.24
C ASN A 730 18.91 0.85 -2.18
N TYR A 731 18.84 1.97 -2.89
CA TYR A 731 17.63 2.81 -2.93
C TYR A 731 16.43 2.06 -3.53
N ARG A 732 16.65 1.16 -4.49
CA ARG A 732 15.63 0.30 -5.09
C ARG A 732 15.35 -0.98 -4.30
N SER A 733 15.68 -1.01 -3.01
CA SER A 733 15.21 -2.04 -2.07
C SER A 733 13.69 -2.08 -1.93
N MET A 734 13.00 -1.00 -2.33
CA MET A 734 11.55 -0.90 -2.46
C MET A 734 11.21 0.05 -3.61
N PHE A 735 10.12 -0.21 -4.33
CA PHE A 735 9.58 0.70 -5.34
C PHE A 735 8.35 1.44 -4.84
N GLY A 736 8.08 2.63 -5.41
CA GLY A 736 6.80 3.32 -5.22
C GLY A 736 5.70 2.75 -6.11
N GLY A 737 4.57 3.47 -6.19
CA GLY A 737 3.40 3.03 -6.95
C GLY A 737 2.41 2.15 -6.16
N ASP A 738 2.66 1.91 -4.89
CA ASP A 738 1.80 1.14 -3.98
C ASP A 738 0.74 2.02 -3.27
N GLY A 739 -0.11 1.36 -2.49
CA GLY A 739 -1.27 1.96 -1.84
C GLY A 739 -1.05 2.69 -0.51
N ALA A 740 0.18 2.93 -0.05
CA ALA A 740 0.39 3.61 1.23
C ALA A 740 -0.05 5.08 1.18
N CYS A 741 -0.42 5.64 2.33
CA CYS A 741 -0.74 7.07 2.47
C CYS A 741 0.44 7.96 2.06
N MET A 742 0.14 9.19 1.64
CA MET A 742 1.14 10.26 1.52
C MET A 742 1.82 10.47 2.89
N GLY A 743 3.15 10.51 2.91
CA GLY A 743 3.93 10.73 4.13
C GLY A 743 3.97 9.55 5.10
N CYS A 744 3.75 8.32 4.64
CA CYS A 744 3.69 7.14 5.50
C CYS A 744 5.03 6.85 6.22
N GLY A 745 5.05 6.94 7.56
CA GLY A 745 6.24 6.63 8.36
C GLY A 745 6.68 5.17 8.32
N GLU A 746 5.74 4.22 8.15
CA GLU A 746 6.07 2.78 8.00
C GLU A 746 6.99 2.55 6.80
N LYS A 747 6.70 3.23 5.68
CA LYS A 747 7.42 3.05 4.43
C LYS A 747 8.83 3.63 4.50
N THR A 748 9.00 4.82 5.06
CA THR A 748 10.34 5.39 5.27
C THR A 748 11.19 4.47 6.15
N ALA A 749 10.64 3.99 7.27
CA ALA A 749 11.35 3.06 8.16
C ALA A 749 11.75 1.77 7.45
N ILE A 750 10.82 1.14 6.72
CA ILE A 750 11.07 -0.09 5.95
C ILE A 750 12.12 0.13 4.85
N HIS A 751 12.03 1.25 4.14
CA HIS A 751 12.97 1.58 3.06
C HIS A 751 14.40 1.65 3.59
N LEU A 752 14.60 2.28 4.74
CA LEU A 752 15.92 2.36 5.38
C LEU A 752 16.43 0.99 5.83
N VAL A 753 15.57 0.16 6.45
CA VAL A 753 15.94 -1.20 6.87
C VAL A 753 16.40 -2.04 5.67
N PHE A 754 15.62 -2.08 4.59
CA PHE A 754 15.95 -2.93 3.44
C PHE A 754 17.07 -2.35 2.56
N SER A 755 17.25 -1.03 2.56
CA SER A 755 18.44 -0.40 1.95
C SER A 755 19.72 -0.83 2.67
N ALA A 756 19.71 -0.93 4.00
CA ALA A 756 20.84 -1.46 4.76
C ALA A 756 21.10 -2.96 4.46
N VAL A 757 20.04 -3.76 4.28
CA VAL A 757 20.19 -5.17 3.87
C VAL A 757 20.87 -5.28 2.50
N ASN A 758 20.42 -4.51 1.51
CA ASN A 758 21.03 -4.50 0.18
C ASN A 758 22.51 -4.06 0.24
N ALA A 759 22.81 -3.03 1.03
CA ALA A 759 24.17 -2.53 1.21
C ALA A 759 25.15 -3.60 1.75
N LEU A 760 24.68 -4.52 2.60
CA LEU A 760 25.47 -5.64 3.10
C LEU A 760 25.49 -6.84 2.14
N MET A 761 24.33 -7.23 1.62
CA MET A 761 24.20 -8.50 0.89
C MET A 761 24.75 -8.43 -0.54
N LEU A 762 24.57 -7.31 -1.26
CA LEU A 762 24.99 -7.22 -2.66
C LEU A 762 26.51 -7.37 -2.84
N PRO A 763 27.37 -6.69 -2.05
CA PRO A 763 28.82 -6.89 -2.15
C PRO A 763 29.26 -8.32 -1.80
N ARG A 764 28.65 -8.93 -0.78
CA ARG A 764 28.95 -10.31 -0.37
C ARG A 764 28.61 -11.31 -1.47
N VAL A 765 27.44 -11.16 -2.11
CA VAL A 765 27.04 -11.99 -3.25
C VAL A 765 28.00 -11.81 -4.43
N LYS A 766 28.38 -10.57 -4.75
CA LYS A 766 29.36 -10.30 -5.81
C LYS A 766 30.68 -11.01 -5.55
N HIS A 767 31.24 -10.89 -4.34
CA HIS A 767 32.46 -11.57 -3.96
C HIS A 767 32.32 -13.10 -4.04
N HIS A 768 31.20 -13.65 -3.59
CA HIS A 768 30.96 -15.09 -3.69
C HIS A 768 30.90 -15.57 -5.15
N VAL A 769 30.29 -14.80 -6.06
CA VAL A 769 30.27 -15.13 -7.49
C VAL A 769 31.68 -15.16 -8.08
N GLU A 770 32.54 -14.21 -7.70
CA GLU A 770 33.96 -14.21 -8.09
C GLU A 770 34.69 -15.47 -7.60
N GLN A 771 34.44 -15.90 -6.35
CA GLN A 771 34.98 -17.17 -5.84
C GLN A 771 34.46 -18.40 -6.60
N LEU A 772 33.19 -18.40 -7.00
CA LEU A 772 32.63 -19.49 -7.81
C LEU A 772 33.32 -19.55 -9.18
N ASP A 773 33.65 -18.41 -9.78
CA ASP A 773 34.41 -18.34 -11.03
C ASP A 773 35.81 -18.92 -10.89
N GLU A 774 36.50 -18.63 -9.79
CA GLU A 774 37.81 -19.24 -9.48
C GLU A 774 37.72 -20.76 -9.34
N LEU A 775 36.69 -21.27 -8.64
CA LEU A 775 36.46 -22.70 -8.48
C LEU A 775 36.16 -23.39 -9.82
N ILE A 776 35.33 -22.77 -10.66
CA ILE A 776 35.02 -23.29 -12.00
C ILE A 776 36.30 -23.37 -12.83
N ALA A 777 37.07 -22.29 -12.90
CA ALA A 777 38.32 -22.25 -13.66
C ALA A 777 39.35 -23.28 -13.14
N GLY A 778 39.44 -23.44 -11.81
CA GLY A 778 40.29 -24.45 -11.19
C GLY A 778 39.89 -25.88 -11.55
N LEU A 779 38.59 -26.20 -11.47
CA LEU A 779 38.08 -27.53 -11.77
C LEU A 779 38.22 -27.88 -13.26
N GLU A 780 37.99 -26.90 -14.15
CA GLU A 780 38.24 -27.07 -15.59
C GLU A 780 39.71 -27.33 -15.91
N LYS A 781 40.62 -26.63 -15.23
CA LYS A 781 42.06 -26.86 -15.39
C LYS A 781 42.43 -28.28 -14.93
N LYS A 782 41.98 -28.68 -13.74
CA LYS A 782 42.24 -30.03 -13.19
C LYS A 782 41.63 -31.14 -14.05
N GLY A 783 40.42 -30.93 -14.56
CA GLY A 783 39.78 -31.87 -15.50
C GLY A 783 40.55 -32.01 -16.81
N ARG A 784 41.08 -30.90 -17.35
CA ARG A 784 41.96 -30.91 -18.53
C ARG A 784 43.29 -31.62 -18.27
N GLU A 785 43.88 -31.48 -17.09
CA GLU A 785 45.13 -32.20 -16.75
C GLU A 785 44.93 -33.73 -16.68
N LEU A 786 43.73 -34.20 -16.33
CA LEU A 786 43.38 -35.63 -16.32
C LEU A 786 42.99 -36.17 -17.70
N LEU A 787 42.66 -35.29 -18.66
CA LEU A 787 42.35 -35.61 -20.05
C LEU A 787 43.61 -35.38 -20.91
N THR A 788 44.13 -36.38 -21.60
CA THR A 788 45.29 -36.21 -22.50
C THR A 788 44.97 -35.44 -23.79
N ALA A 789 43.88 -34.67 -23.86
CA ALA A 789 43.43 -33.93 -25.03
C ALA A 789 42.72 -32.61 -24.65
N ASP A 790 42.82 -31.60 -25.51
CA ASP A 790 42.10 -30.31 -25.46
C ASP A 790 40.58 -30.47 -25.74
N THR A 791 39.92 -31.38 -25.02
CA THR A 791 38.48 -31.62 -25.16
C THR A 791 37.71 -30.65 -24.27
N ASP A 792 36.68 -30.02 -24.83
CA ASP A 792 35.78 -29.16 -24.09
C ASP A 792 34.96 -29.99 -23.07
N LEU A 793 35.24 -29.77 -21.78
CA LEU A 793 34.58 -30.42 -20.66
C LEU A 793 33.09 -30.05 -20.56
N GLU A 794 32.64 -28.96 -21.20
CA GLU A 794 31.23 -28.53 -21.18
C GLU A 794 30.30 -29.46 -21.96
N HIS A 795 30.81 -30.11 -23.00
CA HIS A 795 30.00 -30.91 -23.93
C HIS A 795 30.26 -32.42 -23.78
N LEU A 796 30.97 -32.80 -22.72
CA LEU A 796 31.38 -34.18 -22.48
C LEU A 796 30.20 -34.98 -21.90
N ASP A 797 29.53 -35.76 -22.75
CA ASP A 797 28.45 -36.65 -22.33
C ASP A 797 28.99 -37.71 -21.35
N LEU A 798 28.49 -37.70 -20.12
CA LEU A 798 28.85 -38.67 -19.08
C LEU A 798 28.59 -40.12 -19.52
N ALA A 799 27.62 -40.35 -20.42
CA ALA A 799 27.35 -41.66 -21.01
C ALA A 799 28.36 -42.05 -22.09
N ALA A 800 29.01 -41.09 -22.76
CA ALA A 800 30.04 -41.33 -23.75
C ALA A 800 31.39 -41.76 -23.13
N LEU A 801 31.64 -41.46 -21.84
CA LEU A 801 32.80 -41.96 -21.09
C LEU A 801 32.78 -43.48 -20.84
N ASP A 802 31.60 -44.12 -20.91
CA ASP A 802 31.45 -45.59 -20.78
C ASP A 802 31.59 -46.32 -22.11
N GLN A 803 31.38 -45.63 -23.25
CA GLN A 803 31.61 -46.18 -24.57
C GLN A 803 33.08 -46.02 -24.94
N ALA A 804 33.69 -47.02 -25.57
CA ALA A 804 35.14 -47.23 -25.70
C ALA A 804 35.94 -46.19 -26.54
N ALA A 805 35.54 -44.92 -26.60
CA ALA A 805 36.10 -43.90 -27.49
C ALA A 805 37.30 -43.11 -26.91
N VAL A 806 37.58 -43.15 -25.60
CA VAL A 806 38.76 -42.48 -25.00
C VAL A 806 39.55 -43.45 -24.09
N PRO A 807 40.80 -43.82 -24.43
CA PRO A 807 41.61 -44.73 -23.62
C PRO A 807 42.18 -44.03 -22.38
N LEU A 808 41.37 -43.93 -21.32
CA LEU A 808 41.77 -43.43 -20.00
C LEU A 808 41.85 -44.59 -19.00
N ALA A 809 42.83 -44.54 -18.08
CA ALA A 809 42.88 -45.47 -16.94
C ALA A 809 41.63 -45.30 -16.06
N THR A 810 41.18 -46.39 -15.42
CA THR A 810 39.93 -46.41 -14.64
C THR A 810 39.88 -45.32 -13.57
N GLU A 811 41.01 -45.07 -12.90
CA GLU A 811 41.18 -44.00 -11.90
C GLU A 811 40.97 -42.58 -12.46
N HIS A 812 41.42 -42.31 -13.69
CA HIS A 812 41.19 -41.03 -14.35
C HIS A 812 39.73 -40.86 -14.78
N ARG A 813 39.02 -41.93 -15.15
CA ARG A 813 37.59 -41.85 -15.52
C ARG A 813 36.70 -41.50 -14.33
N GLU A 814 36.96 -42.11 -13.18
CA GLU A 814 36.23 -41.79 -11.94
C GLU A 814 36.51 -40.35 -11.48
N GLY A 815 37.77 -39.91 -11.58
CA GLY A 815 38.15 -38.52 -11.32
C GLY A 815 37.45 -37.53 -12.24
N ILE A 816 37.43 -37.78 -13.56
CA ILE A 816 36.76 -36.92 -14.54
C ILE A 816 35.25 -36.84 -14.28
N ARG A 817 34.56 -37.98 -14.05
CA ARG A 817 33.12 -37.98 -13.72
C ARG A 817 32.80 -37.14 -12.49
N ARG A 818 33.66 -37.25 -11.47
CA ARG A 818 33.52 -36.49 -10.22
C ARG A 818 33.68 -35.00 -10.47
N ILE A 819 34.74 -34.59 -11.17
CA ILE A 819 34.99 -33.18 -11.52
C ILE A 819 33.86 -32.62 -12.39
N THR A 820 33.36 -33.35 -13.39
CA THR A 820 32.23 -32.92 -14.23
C THR A 820 30.96 -32.69 -13.41
N ARG A 821 30.67 -33.56 -12.44
CA ARG A 821 29.52 -33.36 -11.52
C ARG A 821 29.72 -32.11 -10.65
N MET A 822 30.90 -31.93 -10.06
CA MET A 822 31.20 -30.74 -9.25
C MET A 822 31.11 -29.45 -10.08
N LEU A 823 31.62 -29.46 -11.32
CA LEU A 823 31.49 -28.34 -12.27
C LEU A 823 30.03 -28.00 -12.55
N HIS A 824 29.20 -29.01 -12.83
CA HIS A 824 27.77 -28.81 -13.01
C HIS A 824 27.14 -28.14 -11.78
N ASP A 825 27.42 -28.65 -10.58
CA ASP A 825 26.81 -28.14 -9.35
C ASP A 825 27.26 -26.71 -9.02
N VAL A 826 28.55 -26.39 -9.21
CA VAL A 826 29.09 -25.04 -8.98
C VAL A 826 28.57 -24.04 -10.03
N ARG A 827 28.43 -24.47 -11.30
CA ARG A 827 27.84 -23.64 -12.37
C ARG A 827 26.34 -23.40 -12.15
N ASP A 828 25.58 -24.41 -11.73
CA ASP A 828 24.18 -24.23 -11.33
C ASP A 828 24.06 -23.25 -10.16
N LEU A 829 24.96 -23.37 -9.15
CA LEU A 829 25.00 -22.43 -8.03
C LEU A 829 25.29 -21.00 -8.50
N LYS A 830 26.31 -20.79 -9.34
CA LYS A 830 26.63 -19.48 -9.93
C LYS A 830 25.44 -18.94 -10.71
N TRP A 831 24.80 -19.78 -11.53
CA TRP A 831 23.60 -19.40 -12.29
C TRP A 831 22.48 -18.94 -11.35
N ARG A 832 22.22 -19.64 -10.25
CA ARG A 832 21.20 -19.22 -9.24
C ARG A 832 21.51 -17.86 -8.61
N TYR A 833 22.79 -17.52 -8.40
CA TYR A 833 23.19 -16.23 -7.84
C TYR A 833 23.12 -15.09 -8.85
N THR A 834 23.38 -15.34 -10.13
CA THR A 834 23.53 -14.30 -11.16
C THR A 834 22.29 -14.12 -12.04
N ALA A 835 21.52 -15.19 -12.29
CA ALA A 835 20.34 -15.16 -13.15
C ALA A 835 19.15 -15.90 -12.50
N GLY A 836 19.30 -17.18 -12.18
CA GLY A 836 18.26 -18.02 -11.62
C GLY A 836 17.00 -18.13 -12.51
N PRO A 837 15.95 -18.81 -12.03
CA PRO A 837 14.70 -18.95 -12.81
C PRO A 837 13.99 -17.62 -13.03
N GLY A 838 14.26 -16.63 -12.17
CA GLY A 838 13.68 -15.30 -12.20
C GLY A 838 14.48 -14.26 -13.01
N GLY A 839 15.60 -14.63 -13.64
CA GLY A 839 16.43 -13.71 -14.43
C GLY A 839 17.15 -12.59 -13.66
N LYS A 840 16.97 -12.49 -12.34
CA LYS A 840 17.55 -11.44 -11.47
C LYS A 840 18.56 -11.97 -10.43
N GLY A 841 18.89 -13.26 -10.50
CA GLY A 841 19.76 -13.91 -9.53
C GLY A 841 19.07 -14.19 -8.19
N ARG A 842 19.87 -14.37 -7.13
CA ARG A 842 19.37 -14.68 -5.79
C ARG A 842 18.90 -13.41 -5.09
N SER A 843 17.73 -13.49 -4.45
CA SER A 843 17.19 -12.40 -3.62
C SER A 843 18.09 -12.06 -2.44
N THR A 844 18.17 -10.79 -2.07
CA THR A 844 18.94 -10.31 -0.91
C THR A 844 18.27 -10.61 0.43
N LEU A 845 16.95 -10.79 0.46
CA LEU A 845 16.18 -11.14 1.67
C LEU A 845 14.85 -11.85 1.33
N GLY A 846 14.12 -12.30 2.35
CA GLY A 846 12.73 -12.76 2.24
C GLY A 846 11.85 -12.28 3.39
N ILE A 847 10.55 -12.08 3.14
CA ILE A 847 9.60 -11.53 4.12
C ILE A 847 8.40 -12.44 4.35
N ALA A 848 8.10 -12.70 5.63
CA ALA A 848 6.78 -13.06 6.11
C ALA A 848 6.16 -11.84 6.80
N ASN A 849 5.06 -11.32 6.28
CA ASN A 849 4.43 -10.09 6.77
C ASN A 849 3.07 -10.40 7.39
N SER A 850 2.83 -9.89 8.59
CA SER A 850 1.53 -9.96 9.25
C SER A 850 0.52 -9.05 8.57
N THR A 851 -0.76 -9.42 8.62
CA THR A 851 -1.83 -8.55 8.12
C THR A 851 -1.83 -7.21 8.87
N GLY A 852 -2.06 -6.11 8.16
CA GLY A 852 -1.91 -4.75 8.67
C GLY A 852 -1.63 -3.77 7.54
N CYS A 853 -1.30 -2.51 7.84
CA CYS A 853 -1.01 -1.50 6.82
C CYS A 853 0.10 -2.00 5.88
N SER A 854 1.22 -2.47 6.45
CA SER A 854 2.34 -3.07 5.72
C SER A 854 1.97 -4.16 4.71
N SER A 855 0.93 -4.96 4.97
CA SER A 855 0.44 -5.96 4.03
C SER A 855 -0.52 -5.37 3.00
N VAL A 856 -1.36 -4.42 3.39
CA VAL A 856 -2.37 -3.83 2.51
C VAL A 856 -1.70 -3.04 1.40
N TRP A 857 -0.84 -2.07 1.74
CA TRP A 857 -0.17 -1.31 0.69
C TRP A 857 0.80 -2.19 -0.12
N ALA A 858 1.37 -3.25 0.46
CA ALA A 858 2.29 -4.13 -0.26
C ALA A 858 1.63 -5.20 -1.14
N SER A 859 0.33 -5.47 -0.99
CA SER A 859 -0.31 -6.61 -1.67
C SER A 859 -1.76 -6.38 -2.09
N THR A 860 -2.23 -5.14 -2.14
CA THR A 860 -3.46 -4.82 -2.89
C THR A 860 -3.26 -5.21 -4.34
N TYR A 861 -3.83 -6.36 -4.71
CA TYR A 861 -3.68 -6.94 -6.04
C TYR A 861 -4.06 -5.93 -7.13
N PRO A 862 -3.20 -5.70 -8.14
CA PRO A 862 -2.03 -6.49 -8.54
C PRO A 862 -0.68 -5.91 -8.09
N PHE A 863 -0.66 -4.99 -7.12
CA PHE A 863 0.52 -4.19 -6.80
C PHE A 863 1.38 -4.80 -5.69
N ASN A 864 2.67 -4.90 -5.94
CA ASN A 864 3.70 -5.32 -4.98
C ASN A 864 4.96 -4.43 -5.14
N PRO A 865 5.37 -3.68 -4.10
CA PRO A 865 6.51 -2.77 -4.17
C PRO A 865 7.87 -3.46 -3.98
N TYR A 866 7.87 -4.73 -3.56
CA TYR A 866 9.09 -5.40 -3.18
C TYR A 866 9.77 -6.11 -4.36
N PRO A 867 11.11 -5.95 -4.52
CA PRO A 867 11.91 -6.71 -5.50
C PRO A 867 12.25 -8.13 -5.05
N PHE A 868 11.84 -8.54 -3.85
CA PHE A 868 12.21 -9.81 -3.22
C PHE A 868 10.96 -10.65 -2.84
N PRO A 869 11.13 -11.96 -2.54
CA PRO A 869 10.03 -12.82 -2.10
C PRO A 869 9.36 -12.28 -0.83
N TRP A 870 8.03 -12.21 -0.90
CA TRP A 870 7.18 -11.69 0.16
C TRP A 870 5.94 -12.57 0.29
N VAL A 871 5.50 -12.84 1.51
CA VAL A 871 4.26 -13.57 1.78
C VAL A 871 3.49 -12.93 2.93
N ASN A 872 2.16 -12.90 2.82
CA ASN A 872 1.25 -12.66 3.92
C ASN A 872 0.35 -13.89 4.08
N HIS A 873 0.26 -14.40 5.30
CA HIS A 873 -0.63 -15.52 5.64
C HIS A 873 -1.83 -15.00 6.45
N LEU A 874 -1.63 -14.70 7.74
CA LEU A 874 -2.66 -14.12 8.61
C LEU A 874 -2.09 -12.97 9.45
N PHE A 875 -2.95 -12.40 10.30
CA PHE A 875 -2.58 -11.27 11.15
C PHE A 875 -1.55 -11.66 12.22
N GLN A 876 -1.73 -12.83 12.83
CA GLN A 876 -1.05 -13.20 14.07
C GLN A 876 0.25 -14.01 13.91
N ASP A 877 0.56 -14.53 12.73
CA ASP A 877 1.48 -15.68 12.60
C ASP A 877 2.73 -15.47 11.73
N ALA A 878 3.01 -14.25 11.28
CA ALA A 878 4.24 -13.97 10.53
C ALA A 878 5.53 -14.46 11.22
N PRO A 879 5.73 -14.35 12.55
CA PRO A 879 6.87 -14.95 13.23
C PRO A 879 6.96 -16.48 13.02
N SER A 880 5.83 -17.18 13.10
CA SER A 880 5.78 -18.64 12.94
C SER A 880 6.04 -19.06 11.49
N ILE A 881 5.51 -18.32 10.52
CA ILE A 881 5.79 -18.53 9.09
C ILE A 881 7.27 -18.29 8.79
N ALA A 882 7.87 -17.22 9.33
CA ALA A 882 9.29 -16.92 9.15
C ALA A 882 10.19 -18.05 9.65
N VAL A 883 9.87 -18.69 10.77
CA VAL A 883 10.59 -19.88 11.28
C VAL A 883 10.57 -21.03 10.28
N GLY A 884 9.41 -21.34 9.70
CA GLY A 884 9.29 -22.40 8.70
C GLY A 884 10.08 -22.08 7.41
N ILE A 885 9.99 -20.84 6.93
CA ILE A 885 10.72 -20.37 5.75
C ILE A 885 12.22 -20.44 6.00
N PHE A 886 12.69 -20.00 7.17
CA PHE A 886 14.12 -20.03 7.53
C PHE A 886 14.68 -21.45 7.50
N GLU A 887 14.03 -22.42 8.16
CA GLU A 887 14.51 -23.81 8.18
C GLU A 887 14.56 -24.41 6.77
N GLY A 888 13.53 -24.18 5.96
CA GLY A 888 13.49 -24.61 4.56
C GLY A 888 14.57 -23.96 3.70
N HIS A 889 14.79 -22.65 3.90
CA HIS A 889 15.78 -21.87 3.17
C HIS A 889 17.21 -22.29 3.52
N MET A 890 17.52 -22.42 4.82
CA MET A 890 18.82 -22.83 5.32
C MET A 890 19.22 -24.23 4.85
N ARG A 891 18.25 -25.16 4.78
CA ARG A 891 18.48 -26.48 4.16
C ARG A 891 18.90 -26.36 2.69
N LYS A 892 18.33 -25.43 1.94
CA LYS A 892 18.71 -25.16 0.55
C LYS A 892 20.03 -24.41 0.40
N MET A 893 20.39 -23.56 1.36
CA MET A 893 21.73 -22.95 1.42
C MET A 893 22.81 -24.02 1.61
N ALA A 894 22.56 -25.01 2.47
CA ALA A 894 23.48 -26.11 2.72
C ALA A 894 23.82 -26.89 1.45
N ASP A 895 22.85 -27.12 0.54
CA ASP A 895 23.09 -27.80 -0.74
C ASP A 895 24.18 -27.08 -1.57
N GLY A 896 24.14 -25.74 -1.62
CA GLY A 896 25.13 -24.94 -2.33
C GLY A 896 26.50 -24.96 -1.65
N PHE A 897 26.55 -24.82 -0.33
CA PHE A 897 27.82 -24.87 0.42
C PHE A 897 28.48 -26.25 0.35
N LYS A 898 27.70 -27.34 0.32
CA LYS A 898 28.23 -28.69 0.05
C LYS A 898 28.94 -28.74 -1.31
N ALA A 899 28.37 -28.14 -2.36
CA ALA A 899 28.99 -28.08 -3.68
C ALA A 899 30.33 -27.31 -3.65
N VAL A 900 30.37 -26.16 -2.98
CA VAL A 900 31.58 -25.34 -2.80
C VAL A 900 32.66 -26.09 -2.02
N ARG A 901 32.32 -26.70 -0.88
CA ARG A 901 33.28 -27.46 -0.06
C ARG A 901 33.83 -28.68 -0.80
N ARG A 902 32.97 -29.41 -1.54
CA ARG A 902 33.41 -30.51 -2.42
C ARG A 902 34.41 -30.03 -3.46
N ALA A 903 34.10 -28.93 -4.15
CA ALA A 903 34.98 -28.36 -5.17
C ALA A 903 36.33 -27.93 -4.59
N ARG A 904 36.36 -27.28 -3.43
CA ARG A 904 37.61 -26.89 -2.73
C ARG A 904 38.45 -28.11 -2.35
N LEU A 905 37.86 -29.08 -1.65
CA LEU A 905 38.54 -30.33 -1.28
C LEU A 905 39.09 -31.08 -2.51
N GLU A 906 38.33 -31.09 -3.61
CA GLU A 906 38.81 -31.70 -4.85
C GLU A 906 40.01 -30.93 -5.39
N LEU A 907 39.99 -29.60 -5.46
CA LEU A 907 41.12 -28.80 -5.96
C LEU A 907 42.37 -28.95 -5.11
N ASP A 908 42.20 -28.99 -3.79
CA ASP A 908 43.29 -29.17 -2.82
C ASP A 908 43.85 -30.62 -2.83
N GLY A 909 43.16 -31.55 -3.48
CA GLY A 909 43.55 -32.97 -3.55
C GLY A 909 43.23 -33.75 -2.28
N GLU A 910 42.37 -33.22 -1.42
CA GLU A 910 42.01 -33.78 -0.11
C GLU A 910 40.65 -34.51 -0.13
N TYR A 911 39.90 -34.45 -1.24
CA TYR A 911 38.57 -35.06 -1.31
C TYR A 911 38.61 -36.60 -1.27
N ASP A 912 38.10 -37.15 -0.16
CA ASP A 912 37.77 -38.56 0.03
C ASP A 912 36.27 -38.75 0.28
N ALA A 913 35.57 -39.46 -0.61
CA ALA A 913 34.13 -39.69 -0.50
C ALA A 913 33.73 -40.48 0.76
N ALA A 914 34.55 -41.42 1.22
CA ALA A 914 34.24 -42.25 2.39
C ALA A 914 34.30 -41.44 3.70
N VAL A 915 35.09 -40.36 3.72
CA VAL A 915 35.25 -39.46 4.86
C VAL A 915 34.26 -38.30 4.78
N HIS A 916 34.18 -37.64 3.61
CA HIS A 916 33.49 -36.36 3.49
C HIS A 916 31.99 -36.49 3.21
N GLU A 917 31.53 -37.47 2.43
CA GLU A 917 30.10 -37.58 2.10
C GLU A 917 29.22 -37.86 3.33
N PRO A 918 29.59 -38.75 4.28
CA PRO A 918 28.82 -38.94 5.51
C PRO A 918 28.72 -37.69 6.41
N TYR A 919 29.69 -36.78 6.31
CA TYR A 919 29.61 -35.46 6.96
C TYR A 919 28.67 -34.53 6.18
N LEU A 920 28.85 -34.43 4.86
CA LEU A 920 28.03 -33.57 3.99
C LEU A 920 26.56 -33.98 3.95
N ASP A 921 26.22 -35.25 4.09
CA ASP A 921 24.83 -35.73 4.17
C ASP A 921 24.08 -35.19 5.40
N ARG A 922 24.81 -35.01 6.51
CA ARG A 922 24.30 -34.44 7.77
C ARG A 922 24.58 -32.93 7.89
N PHE A 923 25.19 -32.32 6.88
CA PHE A 923 25.57 -30.92 6.93
C PHE A 923 24.35 -30.01 6.91
N ASP A 924 24.21 -29.20 7.96
CA ASP A 924 23.13 -28.24 8.18
C ASP A 924 23.67 -26.86 8.62
N TRP A 925 22.74 -25.93 8.86
CA TRP A 925 23.09 -24.53 9.12
C TRP A 925 23.80 -24.28 10.44
N HIS A 926 23.73 -25.20 11.41
CA HIS A 926 24.49 -25.09 12.65
C HIS A 926 26.00 -25.29 12.42
N GLN A 927 26.38 -25.79 11.25
CA GLN A 927 27.76 -26.09 10.87
C GLN A 927 28.31 -25.13 9.80
N PHE A 928 27.54 -24.09 9.43
CA PHE A 928 28.00 -23.05 8.52
C PHE A 928 29.15 -22.27 9.17
N SER A 929 30.15 -21.90 8.36
CA SER A 929 31.11 -20.88 8.77
C SER A 929 30.43 -19.52 8.88
N ASP A 930 31.10 -18.56 9.51
CA ASP A 930 30.60 -17.18 9.63
C ASP A 930 30.38 -16.55 8.25
N GLU A 931 31.27 -16.81 7.30
CA GLU A 931 31.17 -16.36 5.92
C GLU A 931 29.98 -17.01 5.19
N GLU A 932 29.80 -18.33 5.33
CA GLU A 932 28.65 -19.05 4.74
C GLU A 932 27.34 -18.53 5.33
N PHE A 933 27.29 -18.30 6.64
CA PHE A 933 26.13 -17.74 7.30
C PHE A 933 25.84 -16.30 6.83
N ALA A 934 26.88 -15.47 6.69
CA ALA A 934 26.79 -14.09 6.19
C ALA A 934 26.32 -13.99 4.73
N LEU A 935 26.48 -15.06 3.94
CA LEU A 935 25.96 -15.19 2.58
C LEU A 935 24.48 -15.61 2.51
N CYS A 936 23.89 -16.05 3.61
CA CYS A 936 22.49 -16.43 3.66
C CYS A 936 21.58 -15.18 3.70
N PRO A 937 20.65 -15.02 2.74
CA PRO A 937 19.63 -13.97 2.82
C PRO A 937 18.86 -13.99 4.15
N PRO A 938 18.79 -12.87 4.90
CA PRO A 938 18.01 -12.80 6.12
C PRO A 938 16.52 -12.99 5.82
N ILE A 939 15.84 -13.73 6.70
CA ILE A 939 14.39 -13.89 6.69
C ILE A 939 13.78 -12.96 7.75
N PHE A 940 12.84 -12.13 7.31
CA PHE A 940 12.15 -11.16 8.14
C PHE A 940 10.74 -11.60 8.49
N ALA A 941 10.36 -11.45 9.76
CA ALA A 941 8.97 -11.33 10.19
C ALA A 941 8.63 -9.84 10.33
N VAL A 942 7.67 -9.33 9.57
CA VAL A 942 7.28 -7.91 9.58
C VAL A 942 5.85 -7.78 10.07
N GLY A 943 5.53 -6.74 10.83
CA GLY A 943 4.15 -6.45 11.21
C GLY A 943 4.03 -5.12 11.96
N GLY A 944 2.81 -4.57 11.98
CA GLY A 944 2.49 -3.42 12.82
C GLY A 944 2.44 -3.77 14.31
N ASP A 945 2.33 -2.76 15.15
CA ASP A 945 2.22 -2.92 16.61
C ASP A 945 1.06 -3.82 17.03
N GLY A 946 -0.12 -3.72 16.40
CA GLY A 946 -1.24 -4.61 16.71
C GLY A 946 -0.98 -6.10 16.41
N ALA A 947 -0.22 -6.39 15.35
CA ALA A 947 0.16 -7.77 15.06
C ALA A 947 1.16 -8.28 16.10
N MET A 948 2.15 -7.48 16.46
CA MET A 948 3.35 -7.93 17.17
C MET A 948 3.27 -7.76 18.70
N LEU A 949 2.48 -6.81 19.20
CA LEU A 949 2.30 -6.55 20.62
C LEU A 949 0.98 -7.11 21.19
N ASP A 950 -0.02 -7.37 20.34
CA ASP A 950 -1.32 -7.92 20.78
C ASP A 950 -1.54 -9.34 20.28
N ILE A 951 -2.22 -9.52 19.15
CA ILE A 951 -2.75 -10.82 18.71
C ILE A 951 -1.64 -11.85 18.39
N GLY A 952 -0.53 -11.41 17.82
CA GLY A 952 0.61 -12.25 17.43
C GLY A 952 1.75 -12.27 18.44
N PHE A 953 1.61 -11.58 19.58
CA PHE A 953 2.67 -11.49 20.59
C PHE A 953 3.14 -12.86 21.10
N GLN A 954 2.22 -13.83 21.24
CA GLN A 954 2.58 -15.20 21.61
C GLN A 954 3.51 -15.86 20.58
N ASN A 955 3.26 -15.65 19.29
CA ASN A 955 4.11 -16.19 18.21
C ASN A 955 5.47 -15.47 18.19
N LEU A 956 5.49 -14.15 18.38
CA LEU A 956 6.73 -13.39 18.52
C LEU A 956 7.56 -13.88 19.71
N SER A 957 6.97 -13.97 20.90
CA SER A 957 7.64 -14.47 22.11
C SER A 957 8.19 -15.90 21.91
N ARG A 958 7.47 -16.76 21.18
CA ARG A 958 7.95 -18.11 20.84
C ARG A 958 9.14 -18.08 19.86
N LEU A 959 9.14 -17.19 18.88
CA LEU A 959 10.30 -16.97 17.99
C LEU A 959 11.51 -16.51 18.79
N LEU A 960 11.36 -15.54 19.68
CA LEU A 960 12.46 -15.04 20.52
C LEU A 960 13.05 -16.14 21.39
N ALA A 961 12.20 -16.96 22.01
CA ALA A 961 12.63 -18.11 22.80
C ALA A 961 13.29 -19.23 21.96
N SER A 962 13.12 -19.24 20.64
CA SER A 962 13.68 -20.29 19.77
C SER A 962 15.18 -20.15 19.53
N GLY A 963 15.76 -18.96 19.76
CA GLY A 963 17.17 -18.67 19.47
C GLY A 963 17.52 -18.63 17.98
N LYS A 964 16.55 -18.77 17.07
CA LYS A 964 16.80 -18.77 15.63
C LYS A 964 17.21 -17.37 15.14
N PRO A 965 18.19 -17.27 14.22
CA PRO A 965 18.70 -16.00 13.68
C PRO A 965 17.75 -15.35 12.68
N LEU A 966 16.53 -15.06 13.13
CA LEU A 966 15.49 -14.36 12.39
C LEU A 966 15.48 -12.88 12.72
N ARG A 967 15.05 -12.06 11.76
CA ARG A 967 14.89 -10.63 11.94
C ARG A 967 13.41 -10.32 12.10
N VAL A 968 13.05 -9.49 13.07
CA VAL A 968 11.69 -9.04 13.30
C VAL A 968 11.65 -7.53 13.13
N VAL A 969 10.76 -7.01 12.29
CA VAL A 969 10.49 -5.58 12.17
C VAL A 969 9.10 -5.31 12.69
N VAL A 970 9.02 -4.48 13.73
CA VAL A 970 7.76 -3.99 14.29
C VAL A 970 7.61 -2.52 13.90
N LEU A 971 6.57 -2.24 13.13
CA LEU A 971 6.20 -0.89 12.70
C LEU A 971 5.25 -0.31 13.72
N ASP A 972 5.79 0.46 14.66
CA ASP A 972 5.06 0.94 15.83
C ASP A 972 4.33 2.23 15.51
N THR A 973 3.07 2.08 15.08
CA THR A 973 2.16 3.19 14.79
C THR A 973 1.29 3.57 15.98
N GLN A 974 1.38 2.83 17.09
CA GLN A 974 0.72 3.13 18.37
C GLN A 974 -0.82 3.02 18.34
N VAL A 975 -1.36 2.42 17.27
CA VAL A 975 -2.78 2.15 16.99
C VAL A 975 -2.87 1.04 15.96
N TYR A 976 -4.04 0.43 15.81
CA TYR A 976 -4.29 -0.42 14.65
C TYR A 976 -4.60 0.46 13.46
N SER A 977 -3.54 0.90 12.78
CA SER A 977 -3.65 1.82 11.65
C SER A 977 -4.67 1.27 10.64
N ASN A 978 -4.44 0.10 10.04
CA ASN A 978 -5.26 -0.39 8.93
C ASN A 978 -6.78 -0.40 9.17
N THR A 979 -7.22 -0.80 10.36
CA THR A 979 -8.63 -1.03 10.69
C THR A 979 -9.37 0.22 11.17
N GLY A 980 -8.74 1.40 11.07
CA GLY A 980 -9.37 2.69 11.39
C GLY A 980 -8.91 3.31 12.71
N GLY A 981 -7.71 2.96 13.19
CA GLY A 981 -7.11 3.57 14.37
C GLY A 981 -7.68 3.06 15.69
N GLN A 982 -7.93 1.74 15.81
CA GLN A 982 -8.29 1.14 17.10
C GLN A 982 -7.15 1.26 18.11
N ALA A 983 -7.53 1.34 19.39
CA ALA A 983 -6.60 1.27 20.51
C ALA A 983 -5.70 0.02 20.43
N CYS A 984 -4.40 0.21 20.64
CA CYS A 984 -3.40 -0.85 20.76
C CYS A 984 -2.71 -0.75 22.12
N THR A 985 -2.15 -1.85 22.64
CA THR A 985 -1.34 -1.80 23.87
C THR A 985 -0.05 -0.99 23.73
N SER A 986 0.42 -0.76 22.50
CA SER A 986 1.48 0.21 22.17
C SER A 986 1.03 1.67 22.34
N GLY A 987 -0.26 1.97 22.39
CA GLY A 987 -0.78 3.34 22.54
C GLY A 987 -0.43 3.95 23.90
N PHE A 988 -0.48 5.27 23.99
CA PHE A 988 -0.16 6.02 25.21
C PHE A 988 -1.39 6.29 26.09
N THR A 989 -1.18 6.55 27.38
CA THR A 989 -2.21 7.08 28.28
C THR A 989 -2.75 8.41 27.72
N GLY A 990 -4.06 8.63 27.85
CA GLY A 990 -4.75 9.81 27.32
C GLY A 990 -4.95 9.80 25.80
N GLN A 991 -4.38 8.84 25.07
CA GLN A 991 -4.53 8.77 23.62
C GLN A 991 -5.96 8.47 23.22
N VAL A 992 -6.57 9.33 22.41
CA VAL A 992 -7.91 9.12 21.84
C VAL A 992 -7.79 8.27 20.58
N SER A 993 -8.49 7.13 20.55
CA SER A 993 -8.52 6.19 19.42
C SER A 993 -9.88 5.48 19.37
N ASP A 994 -10.17 4.72 18.30
CA ASP A 994 -11.37 3.88 18.29
C ASP A 994 -11.25 2.83 19.41
N MET A 995 -12.36 2.52 20.09
CA MET A 995 -12.42 1.77 21.35
C MET A 995 -11.80 2.44 22.60
N ALA A 996 -11.12 3.59 22.47
CA ALA A 996 -10.65 4.43 23.57
C ALA A 996 -10.99 5.90 23.30
N GLY A 997 -12.29 6.18 23.19
CA GLY A 997 -12.82 7.49 22.82
C GLY A 997 -12.81 8.50 23.97
N TRP A 998 -13.11 9.76 23.62
CA TRP A 998 -13.37 10.82 24.59
C TRP A 998 -14.84 10.83 25.01
N GLY A 999 -15.10 10.70 26.31
CA GLY A 999 -16.42 10.74 26.92
C GLY A 999 -16.39 11.46 28.26
N LYS A 1000 -17.54 11.51 28.96
CA LYS A 1000 -17.65 12.22 30.25
C LYS A 1000 -16.87 11.56 31.40
N ALA A 1001 -16.58 10.27 31.30
CA ALA A 1001 -15.94 9.48 32.35
C ALA A 1001 -14.55 8.94 31.94
N GLN A 1002 -14.19 9.05 30.66
CA GLN A 1002 -12.96 8.51 30.11
C GLN A 1002 -12.45 9.48 29.03
N HIS A 1003 -11.17 9.84 29.11
CA HIS A 1003 -10.55 10.81 28.22
C HIS A 1003 -9.43 10.15 27.40
N GLY A 1004 -9.76 9.07 26.69
CA GLY A 1004 -8.78 8.26 25.95
C GLY A 1004 -8.36 6.99 26.68
N LYS A 1005 -7.26 6.38 26.22
CA LYS A 1005 -6.69 5.14 26.77
C LYS A 1005 -6.20 5.35 28.21
N THR A 1006 -6.45 4.38 29.09
CA THR A 1006 -6.08 4.45 30.51
C THR A 1006 -4.94 3.50 30.89
N GLU A 1007 -4.74 2.43 30.11
CA GLU A 1007 -3.67 1.48 30.32
C GLU A 1007 -2.31 2.10 29.96
N THR A 1008 -1.27 1.77 30.72
CA THR A 1008 0.11 2.10 30.36
C THR A 1008 0.52 1.44 29.04
N ARG A 1009 1.46 2.07 28.33
CA ARG A 1009 2.06 1.51 27.12
C ARG A 1009 2.81 0.21 27.43
N LYS A 1010 2.67 -0.79 26.56
CA LYS A 1010 3.48 -2.01 26.56
C LYS A 1010 4.84 -1.74 25.90
N GLU A 1011 5.92 -1.81 26.68
CA GLU A 1011 7.29 -1.57 26.19
C GLU A 1011 7.92 -2.82 25.56
N LEU A 1012 7.87 -2.91 24.23
CA LEU A 1012 8.39 -4.08 23.50
C LEU A 1012 9.88 -4.31 23.77
N ALA A 1013 10.72 -3.27 23.76
CA ALA A 1013 12.16 -3.43 23.98
C ALA A 1013 12.49 -4.12 25.31
N LEU A 1014 11.84 -3.70 26.41
CA LEU A 1014 12.03 -4.30 27.73
C LEU A 1014 11.60 -5.77 27.76
N ILE A 1015 10.49 -6.09 27.08
CA ILE A 1015 9.97 -7.46 26.99
C ILE A 1015 10.93 -8.35 26.20
N VAL A 1016 11.48 -7.84 25.10
CA VAL A 1016 12.46 -8.59 24.29
C VAL A 1016 13.76 -8.79 25.07
N MET A 1017 14.26 -7.76 25.76
CA MET A 1017 15.41 -7.87 26.67
C MET A 1017 15.21 -8.93 27.75
N ALA A 1018 13.98 -9.10 28.26
CA ALA A 1018 13.67 -10.14 29.23
C ALA A 1018 13.84 -11.58 28.69
N HIS A 1019 13.85 -11.78 27.36
CA HIS A 1019 14.22 -13.05 26.74
C HIS A 1019 15.74 -13.33 26.75
N ARG A 1020 16.59 -12.34 27.09
CA ARG A 1020 18.05 -12.40 27.29
C ARG A 1020 18.92 -12.79 26.10
N ASN A 1021 18.35 -13.41 25.07
CA ASN A 1021 19.07 -13.95 23.92
C ASN A 1021 18.68 -13.28 22.59
N ALA A 1022 18.11 -12.08 22.63
CA ALA A 1022 17.69 -11.36 21.43
C ALA A 1022 18.34 -9.98 21.38
N TYR A 1023 18.83 -9.60 20.19
CA TYR A 1023 19.25 -8.23 19.91
C TYR A 1023 18.02 -7.33 19.79
N VAL A 1024 18.10 -6.10 20.30
CA VAL A 1024 17.04 -5.10 20.15
C VAL A 1024 17.61 -3.84 19.54
N LEU A 1025 16.91 -3.33 18.53
CA LEU A 1025 16.99 -1.94 18.09
C LEU A 1025 15.62 -1.31 18.32
N GLN A 1026 15.53 -0.32 19.20
CA GLN A 1026 14.40 0.61 19.22
C GLN A 1026 14.83 1.87 18.49
N GLY A 1027 14.19 2.16 17.35
CA GLY A 1027 14.67 3.17 16.41
C GLY A 1027 13.56 4.08 15.88
N SER A 1028 13.96 5.13 15.16
CA SER A 1028 13.06 6.10 14.54
C SER A 1028 13.71 6.71 13.30
N GLN A 1029 12.90 7.06 12.30
CA GLN A 1029 13.35 7.81 11.12
C GLN A 1029 13.93 9.20 11.46
N ALA A 1030 13.68 9.69 12.68
CA ALA A 1030 14.28 10.91 13.21
C ALA A 1030 15.80 10.83 13.36
N ASN A 1031 16.36 9.62 13.56
CA ASN A 1031 17.80 9.39 13.59
C ASN A 1031 18.19 8.25 12.63
N PRO A 1032 18.31 8.54 11.32
CA PRO A 1032 18.62 7.53 10.31
C PRO A 1032 19.96 6.83 10.54
N SER A 1033 20.97 7.52 11.07
CA SER A 1033 22.28 6.94 11.34
C SER A 1033 22.21 5.86 12.42
N HIS A 1034 21.52 6.14 13.53
CA HIS A 1034 21.27 5.14 14.57
C HIS A 1034 20.47 3.95 14.04
N LEU A 1035 19.42 4.20 13.24
CA LEU A 1035 18.60 3.15 12.63
C LEU A 1035 19.44 2.25 11.72
N LEU A 1036 20.17 2.83 10.75
CA LEU A 1036 20.97 2.06 9.79
C LEU A 1036 22.07 1.27 10.49
N ALA A 1037 22.80 1.87 11.44
CA ALA A 1037 23.85 1.19 12.20
C ALA A 1037 23.30 0.02 13.02
N GLY A 1038 22.18 0.22 13.71
CA GLY A 1038 21.54 -0.83 14.49
C GLY A 1038 21.00 -1.98 13.64
N VAL A 1039 20.45 -1.67 12.45
CA VAL A 1039 20.03 -2.72 11.50
C VAL A 1039 21.22 -3.52 11.02
N ILE A 1040 22.31 -2.86 10.60
CA ILE A 1040 23.56 -3.52 10.17
C ILE A 1040 24.08 -4.45 11.26
N LYS A 1041 24.16 -3.97 12.51
CA LYS A 1041 24.58 -4.78 13.66
C LYS A 1041 23.65 -5.97 13.87
N GLY A 1042 22.33 -5.73 13.95
CA GLY A 1042 21.33 -6.79 14.12
C GLY A 1042 21.29 -7.81 12.99
N LEU A 1043 21.73 -7.46 11.78
CA LEU A 1043 21.86 -8.39 10.65
C LEU A 1043 23.01 -9.37 10.80
N LYS A 1044 24.07 -9.02 11.54
CA LYS A 1044 25.23 -9.88 11.82
C LYS A 1044 24.95 -10.89 12.95
N GLU A 1045 23.90 -10.67 13.74
CA GLU A 1045 23.56 -11.50 14.90
C GLU A 1045 23.13 -12.93 14.56
N LYS A 1046 23.75 -13.94 15.19
CA LYS A 1046 23.35 -15.36 15.04
C LYS A 1046 22.18 -15.77 15.94
N ARG A 1047 21.40 -14.78 16.39
CA ARG A 1047 20.27 -14.90 17.31
C ARG A 1047 19.10 -14.04 16.80
N PRO A 1048 17.90 -14.15 17.39
CA PRO A 1048 16.79 -13.29 17.01
C PRO A 1048 17.17 -11.80 17.18
N ALA A 1049 16.80 -10.97 16.21
CA ALA A 1049 16.97 -9.52 16.28
C ALA A 1049 15.62 -8.84 16.07
N VAL A 1050 15.24 -7.93 16.98
CA VAL A 1050 13.97 -7.19 16.92
C VAL A 1050 14.25 -5.72 16.67
N PHE A 1051 13.67 -5.19 15.61
CA PHE A 1051 13.71 -3.79 15.22
C PHE A 1051 12.34 -3.17 15.50
N SER A 1052 12.20 -2.49 16.63
CA SER A 1052 10.99 -1.77 17.05
C SER A 1052 11.08 -0.31 16.60
N LEU A 1053 10.37 0.04 15.53
CA LEU A 1053 10.56 1.29 14.81
C LEU A 1053 9.35 2.20 14.99
N HIS A 1054 9.54 3.40 15.55
CA HIS A 1054 8.49 4.41 15.63
C HIS A 1054 8.09 4.90 14.23
N CYS A 1055 6.83 4.73 13.89
CA CYS A 1055 6.28 5.04 12.58
C CYS A 1055 5.09 6.00 12.73
N PRO A 1056 5.30 7.33 12.69
CA PRO A 1056 4.20 8.28 12.67
C PRO A 1056 3.20 7.96 11.55
N CYS A 1057 1.92 7.99 11.89
CA CYS A 1057 0.83 7.62 11.02
C CYS A 1057 -0.02 8.87 10.73
N PRO A 1058 0.18 9.56 9.59
CA PRO A 1058 -0.52 10.80 9.31
C PRO A 1058 -2.05 10.76 9.53
N PRO A 1059 -2.80 9.75 9.03
CA PRO A 1059 -4.25 9.72 9.22
C PRO A 1059 -4.69 9.50 10.67
N GLU A 1060 -3.98 8.66 11.44
CA GLU A 1060 -4.44 8.26 12.78
C GLU A 1060 -3.84 9.12 13.90
N HIS A 1061 -2.69 9.74 13.66
CA HIS A 1061 -2.11 10.74 14.56
C HIS A 1061 -2.67 12.15 14.26
N GLY A 1062 -3.34 12.30 13.12
CA GLY A 1062 -3.90 13.55 12.62
C GLY A 1062 -2.82 14.57 12.31
N LEU A 1063 -1.82 14.13 11.54
CA LEU A 1063 -0.70 14.94 11.05
C LEU A 1063 -0.94 15.34 9.59
N ALA A 1064 -0.32 16.44 9.17
CA ALA A 1064 -0.23 16.78 7.75
C ALA A 1064 0.72 15.80 7.01
N ASP A 1065 0.57 15.72 5.68
CA ASP A 1065 1.27 14.71 4.86
C ASP A 1065 2.81 14.88 4.85
N ASP A 1066 3.31 16.08 5.18
CA ASP A 1066 4.71 16.48 5.27
C ASP A 1066 5.31 16.36 6.67
N MET A 1067 4.48 16.11 7.71
CA MET A 1067 4.89 16.24 9.11
C MET A 1067 5.42 14.96 9.76
N ALA A 1068 5.47 13.83 9.05
CA ALA A 1068 5.85 12.54 9.65
C ALA A 1068 7.28 12.54 10.23
N ASN A 1069 8.25 13.19 9.56
CA ASN A 1069 9.61 13.31 10.10
C ASN A 1069 9.64 14.21 11.35
N HIS A 1070 8.97 15.35 11.29
CA HIS A 1070 8.87 16.29 12.41
C HIS A 1070 8.25 15.63 13.65
N ALA A 1071 7.12 14.92 13.49
CA ALA A 1071 6.47 14.17 14.56
C ALA A 1071 7.39 13.08 15.15
N ALA A 1072 8.14 12.37 14.30
CA ALA A 1072 9.14 11.40 14.77
C ALA A 1072 10.25 12.05 15.60
N ARG A 1073 10.70 13.27 15.22
CA ARG A 1073 11.71 14.04 15.93
C ARG A 1073 11.19 14.51 17.29
N LEU A 1074 9.99 15.09 17.33
CA LEU A 1074 9.36 15.52 18.58
C LEU A 1074 9.15 14.36 19.54
N ALA A 1075 8.69 13.19 19.07
CA ALA A 1075 8.53 12.00 19.91
C ALA A 1075 9.86 11.50 20.53
N LEU A 1076 10.97 11.61 19.78
CA LEU A 1076 12.31 11.25 20.27
C LEU A 1076 12.81 12.27 21.30
N GLU A 1077 12.78 13.55 20.96
CA GLU A 1077 13.30 14.64 21.80
C GLU A 1077 12.49 14.80 23.09
N SER A 1078 11.16 14.63 23.04
CA SER A 1078 10.27 14.69 24.20
C SER A 1078 10.28 13.43 25.08
N ARG A 1079 11.14 12.44 24.82
CA ARG A 1079 11.17 11.14 25.53
C ARG A 1079 9.89 10.29 25.40
N ALA A 1080 8.96 10.63 24.50
CA ALA A 1080 7.79 9.80 24.24
C ALA A 1080 8.20 8.41 23.71
N PHE A 1081 9.19 8.39 22.81
CA PHE A 1081 9.78 7.20 22.23
C PHE A 1081 11.31 7.31 22.19
N PRO A 1082 12.02 7.04 23.31
CA PRO A 1082 13.48 7.05 23.33
C PRO A 1082 14.04 5.93 22.44
N ILE A 1083 15.19 6.14 21.82
CA ILE A 1083 15.86 5.09 21.03
C ILE A 1083 16.86 4.32 21.90
N LEU A 1084 17.15 3.06 21.54
CA LEU A 1084 18.15 2.26 22.23
C LEU A 1084 18.63 1.12 21.34
N THR A 1085 19.79 0.57 21.69
CA THR A 1085 20.22 -0.76 21.26
C THR A 1085 20.51 -1.64 22.46
N TYR A 1086 20.09 -2.90 22.39
CA TYR A 1086 20.47 -3.93 23.35
C TYR A 1086 21.19 -5.05 22.60
N ASP A 1087 22.45 -5.26 22.95
CA ASP A 1087 23.28 -6.34 22.45
C ASP A 1087 23.65 -7.28 23.61
N PRO A 1088 23.06 -8.48 23.68
CA PRO A 1088 23.37 -9.46 24.73
C PRO A 1088 24.80 -9.99 24.71
N GLU A 1089 25.62 -9.72 23.68
CA GLU A 1089 27.04 -10.09 23.62
C GLU A 1089 28.00 -8.95 23.95
N ALA A 1090 27.52 -7.71 24.11
CA ALA A 1090 28.40 -6.55 24.30
C ALA A 1090 29.16 -6.56 25.64
N GLY A 1091 28.65 -7.27 26.66
CA GLY A 1091 29.40 -7.50 27.90
C GLY A 1091 28.64 -8.35 28.93
N PRO A 1092 29.25 -8.54 30.13
CA PRO A 1092 28.70 -9.42 31.16
C PRO A 1092 27.54 -8.82 31.97
N SER A 1093 27.39 -7.49 32.01
CA SER A 1093 26.33 -6.82 32.75
C SER A 1093 25.27 -6.21 31.83
N LEU A 1094 24.09 -5.93 32.37
CA LEU A 1094 23.03 -5.26 31.62
C LEU A 1094 23.45 -3.86 31.12
N ALA A 1095 24.29 -3.16 31.89
CA ALA A 1095 24.82 -1.85 31.53
C ALA A 1095 25.79 -1.93 30.35
N ASP A 1096 26.56 -3.00 30.23
CA ASP A 1096 27.43 -3.23 29.06
C ASP A 1096 26.60 -3.54 27.80
N CYS A 1097 25.44 -4.17 27.99
CA CYS A 1097 24.57 -4.62 26.91
C CYS A 1097 23.62 -3.55 26.36
N LEU A 1098 23.29 -2.51 27.14
CA LEU A 1098 22.29 -1.50 26.77
C LEU A 1098 22.97 -0.16 26.43
N ASN A 1099 22.76 0.32 25.20
CA ASN A 1099 23.26 1.61 24.74
C ASN A 1099 22.09 2.56 24.38
N LEU A 1100 22.15 3.79 24.90
CA LEU A 1100 21.18 4.87 24.67
C LEU A 1100 21.71 5.98 23.73
N ASP A 1101 22.86 5.78 23.10
CA ASP A 1101 23.45 6.73 22.16
C ASP A 1101 22.48 7.09 21.02
N GLY A 1102 22.53 8.36 20.62
CA GLY A 1102 21.64 8.92 19.60
C GLY A 1102 20.36 9.55 20.15
N ASN A 1103 20.05 9.39 21.44
CA ASN A 1103 19.10 10.27 22.12
C ASN A 1103 19.75 11.65 22.37
N PRO A 1104 19.03 12.76 22.15
CA PRO A 1104 19.54 14.09 22.41
C PRO A 1104 19.66 14.35 23.93
N SER A 1105 20.66 15.13 24.33
CA SER A 1105 20.86 15.58 25.72
C SER A 1105 20.73 14.47 26.77
N LEU A 1106 21.56 13.42 26.68
CA LEU A 1106 21.44 12.21 27.52
C LEU A 1106 21.43 12.47 29.03
N ASN A 1107 22.12 13.51 29.47
CA ASN A 1107 22.25 13.85 30.89
C ASN A 1107 21.10 14.72 31.40
N ASP A 1108 20.34 15.33 30.51
CA ASP A 1108 19.25 16.24 30.84
C ASP A 1108 17.90 15.52 30.76
N THR A 1109 16.96 15.93 31.60
CA THR A 1109 15.58 15.42 31.57
C THR A 1109 14.95 15.70 30.19
N TRP A 1110 15.08 16.94 29.72
CA TRP A 1110 14.53 17.42 28.47
C TRP A 1110 15.61 18.14 27.64
N PRO A 1111 15.66 17.95 26.31
CA PRO A 1111 16.40 18.85 25.44
C PRO A 1111 15.69 20.22 25.37
N THR A 1112 16.39 21.25 24.91
CA THR A 1112 15.84 22.61 24.76
C THR A 1112 15.63 23.00 23.29
N TYR A 1113 14.63 23.85 23.04
CA TYR A 1113 14.35 24.46 21.74
C TYR A 1113 14.12 25.96 21.87
N GLU A 1114 14.31 26.70 20.78
CA GLU A 1114 14.04 28.13 20.70
C GLU A 1114 12.66 28.40 20.09
N LEU A 1115 11.80 29.10 20.82
CA LEU A 1115 10.51 29.60 20.34
C LEU A 1115 10.62 31.08 19.95
N LYS A 1116 10.38 31.39 18.67
CA LYS A 1116 10.40 32.76 18.13
C LYS A 1116 8.98 33.34 18.05
N TYR A 1117 8.71 34.42 18.79
CA TYR A 1117 7.39 35.04 18.90
C TYR A 1117 7.44 36.56 18.67
N GLN A 1118 6.29 37.19 18.45
CA GLN A 1118 6.14 38.64 18.37
C GLN A 1118 5.61 39.20 19.68
N ASP A 1119 6.25 40.24 20.20
CA ASP A 1119 5.73 41.00 21.34
C ASP A 1119 4.54 41.91 20.93
N ALA A 1120 3.92 42.59 21.90
CA ALA A 1120 2.80 43.50 21.65
C ALA A 1120 3.14 44.68 20.72
N GLY A 1121 4.44 44.99 20.55
CA GLY A 1121 4.95 46.00 19.62
C GLY A 1121 5.29 45.45 18.24
N GLY A 1122 5.12 44.14 18.00
CA GLY A 1122 5.46 43.47 16.75
C GLY A 1122 6.94 43.13 16.57
N ASN A 1123 7.77 43.29 17.61
CA ASN A 1123 9.20 42.92 17.53
C ASN A 1123 9.37 41.42 17.76
N GLU A 1124 10.31 40.81 17.02
CA GLU A 1124 10.65 39.40 17.21
C GLU A 1124 11.46 39.20 18.50
N GLN A 1125 10.99 38.28 19.33
CA GLN A 1125 11.59 37.84 20.58
C GLN A 1125 11.86 36.33 20.49
N VAL A 1126 12.82 35.85 21.27
CA VAL A 1126 13.19 34.43 21.34
C VAL A 1126 13.20 33.98 22.79
N MET A 1127 12.58 32.84 23.07
CA MET A 1127 12.69 32.17 24.38
C MET A 1127 13.18 30.74 24.23
N SER A 1128 14.00 30.29 25.17
CA SER A 1128 14.47 28.90 25.24
C SER A 1128 13.56 28.12 26.18
N LEU A 1129 12.98 27.02 25.69
CA LEU A 1129 12.06 26.16 26.45
C LEU A 1129 12.52 24.70 26.39
N PRO A 1130 12.28 23.90 27.45
CA PRO A 1130 12.44 22.45 27.34
C PRO A 1130 11.38 21.88 26.41
N LEU A 1131 11.75 20.90 25.58
CA LEU A 1131 10.80 20.14 24.79
C LEU A 1131 10.26 18.97 25.61
N THR A 1132 9.03 19.09 26.07
CA THR A 1132 8.39 18.12 26.96
C THR A 1132 7.39 17.22 26.23
N ILE A 1133 6.86 16.22 26.93
CA ILE A 1133 5.75 15.38 26.45
C ILE A 1133 4.52 16.22 26.08
N ALA A 1134 4.23 17.30 26.83
CA ALA A 1134 3.10 18.16 26.53
C ALA A 1134 3.29 18.91 25.20
N ASP A 1135 4.51 19.40 24.91
CA ASP A 1135 4.83 20.06 23.64
C ASP A 1135 4.60 19.11 22.47
N TRP A 1136 5.06 17.86 22.56
CA TRP A 1136 4.83 16.85 21.53
C TRP A 1136 3.33 16.50 21.40
N ALA A 1137 2.66 16.18 22.50
CA ALA A 1137 1.25 15.77 22.50
C ALA A 1137 0.34 16.87 21.93
N ALA A 1138 0.65 18.15 22.17
CA ALA A 1138 -0.10 19.28 21.63
C ALA A 1138 -0.08 19.35 20.09
N THR A 1139 0.93 18.75 19.44
CA THR A 1139 1.03 18.72 17.97
C THR A 1139 0.19 17.62 17.31
N GLU A 1140 -0.37 16.67 18.08
CA GLU A 1140 -1.06 15.50 17.53
C GLU A 1140 -2.56 15.50 17.88
N SER A 1141 -3.40 15.29 16.86
CA SER A 1141 -4.85 15.36 17.01
C SER A 1141 -5.42 14.34 18.01
N ARG A 1142 -4.72 13.21 18.19
CA ARG A 1142 -5.11 12.16 19.15
C ARG A 1142 -5.00 12.58 20.63
N PHE A 1143 -4.33 13.70 20.93
CA PHE A 1143 -4.30 14.30 22.27
C PHE A 1143 -4.96 15.68 22.35
N LYS A 1144 -5.30 16.30 21.21
CA LYS A 1144 -5.83 17.68 21.11
C LYS A 1144 -6.93 18.03 22.10
N LYS A 1145 -7.81 17.09 22.47
CA LYS A 1145 -8.91 17.32 23.43
C LYS A 1145 -8.47 17.55 24.87
N HIS A 1146 -7.23 17.20 25.21
CA HIS A 1146 -6.64 17.45 26.51
C HIS A 1146 -6.16 18.88 26.69
N PHE A 1147 -6.06 19.66 25.60
CA PHE A 1147 -5.50 21.01 25.63
C PHE A 1147 -6.58 22.07 25.44
N ALA A 1148 -6.45 23.18 26.17
CA ALA A 1148 -7.29 24.36 26.00
C ALA A 1148 -6.44 25.64 26.11
N VAL A 1149 -6.69 26.60 25.22
CA VAL A 1149 -6.07 27.94 25.32
C VAL A 1149 -6.60 28.63 26.57
N LEU A 1150 -5.69 29.08 27.43
CA LEU A 1150 -6.02 29.74 28.69
C LEU A 1150 -6.33 31.23 28.43
N PRO A 1151 -7.45 31.75 28.96
CA PRO A 1151 -7.73 33.18 28.92
C PRO A 1151 -6.67 34.00 29.67
N GLU A 1152 -6.44 35.24 29.24
CA GLU A 1152 -5.57 36.20 29.96
C GLU A 1152 -6.07 36.52 31.38
N SER A 1153 -7.34 36.22 31.68
CA SER A 1153 -7.95 36.46 32.99
C SER A 1153 -7.60 35.42 34.06
N VAL A 1154 -6.86 34.36 33.71
CA VAL A 1154 -6.41 33.37 34.70
C VAL A 1154 -5.27 33.97 35.53
N GLU A 1155 -5.39 33.89 36.86
CA GLU A 1155 -4.39 34.44 37.79
C GLU A 1155 -3.00 33.82 37.56
N GLU A 1156 -1.95 34.64 37.51
CA GLU A 1156 -0.58 34.18 37.21
C GLU A 1156 -0.08 33.23 38.32
N GLU A 1157 -0.52 33.42 39.56
CA GLU A 1157 -0.12 32.64 40.72
C GLU A 1157 -0.57 31.17 40.67
N VAL A 1158 -1.61 30.84 39.89
CA VAL A 1158 -2.09 29.46 39.73
C VAL A 1158 -1.48 28.75 38.52
N LEU A 1159 -0.75 29.46 37.66
CA LEU A 1159 -0.16 28.91 36.43
C LEU A 1159 1.27 28.47 36.65
N VAL A 1160 1.59 27.24 36.26
CA VAL A 1160 2.97 26.71 36.33
C VAL A 1160 3.39 26.14 34.98
N PRO A 1161 4.56 26.52 34.44
CA PRO A 1161 5.11 25.88 33.26
C PRO A 1161 5.19 24.36 33.44
N PHE A 1162 4.77 23.59 32.44
CA PHE A 1162 4.57 22.14 32.55
C PHE A 1162 5.78 21.38 33.13
N HIS A 1163 7.00 21.70 32.69
CA HIS A 1163 8.22 21.07 33.19
C HIS A 1163 8.45 21.33 34.69
N GLN A 1164 8.18 22.55 35.18
CA GLN A 1164 8.28 22.89 36.61
C GLN A 1164 7.16 22.23 37.42
N TYR A 1165 5.97 22.11 36.83
CA TYR A 1165 4.84 21.44 37.48
C TYR A 1165 5.15 19.97 37.78
N LEU A 1166 5.85 19.27 36.89
CA LEU A 1166 6.28 17.88 37.09
C LEU A 1166 7.29 17.72 38.24
N GLU A 1167 8.09 18.74 38.53
CA GLU A 1167 9.07 18.75 39.62
C GLU A 1167 8.43 18.99 41.00
N LEU A 1168 7.20 19.53 41.04
CA LEU A 1168 6.48 19.76 42.29
C LEU A 1168 6.03 18.44 42.94
N PRO A 1169 6.12 18.32 44.29
CA PRO A 1169 5.45 17.26 45.04
C PRO A 1169 3.94 17.21 44.75
N ALA A 1170 3.34 16.03 44.79
CA ALA A 1170 1.91 15.85 44.45
C ALA A 1170 0.96 16.73 45.28
N GLU A 1171 1.30 17.00 46.54
CA GLU A 1171 0.54 17.89 47.44
C GLU A 1171 0.64 19.38 47.05
N GLU A 1172 1.75 19.81 46.45
CA GLU A 1172 1.95 21.20 46.02
C GLU A 1172 1.34 21.51 44.64
N ARG A 1173 0.82 20.49 43.96
CA ARG A 1173 0.16 20.61 42.67
C ARG A 1173 -1.32 20.98 42.79
N GLU A 1174 -1.91 20.82 43.97
CA GLU A 1174 -3.32 21.14 44.21
C GLU A 1174 -3.59 22.64 43.96
N GLY A 1175 -4.63 22.94 43.19
CA GLY A 1175 -5.01 24.31 42.81
C GLY A 1175 -4.13 24.96 41.73
N LYS A 1176 -3.07 24.29 41.25
CA LYS A 1176 -2.21 24.79 40.18
C LYS A 1176 -2.61 24.18 38.83
N THR A 1177 -2.49 24.97 37.76
CA THR A 1177 -2.77 24.57 36.38
C THR A 1177 -1.47 24.52 35.58
N PRO A 1178 -1.07 23.33 35.08
CA PRO A 1178 0.09 23.22 34.20
C PRO A 1178 -0.21 23.83 32.83
N PHE A 1179 0.77 24.51 32.24
CA PHE A 1179 0.66 25.07 30.89
C PHE A 1179 1.95 24.95 30.05
N ILE A 1180 1.81 24.98 28.73
CA ILE A 1180 2.89 25.17 27.76
C ILE A 1180 2.67 26.46 26.95
N TYR A 1181 3.74 27.00 26.38
CA TYR A 1181 3.65 28.14 25.47
C TYR A 1181 3.33 27.67 24.05
N GLY A 1182 2.42 28.37 23.39
CA GLY A 1182 2.12 28.21 21.97
C GLY A 1182 2.04 29.56 21.28
N LEU A 1183 1.80 29.57 19.97
CA LEU A 1183 1.66 30.81 19.19
C LEU A 1183 0.26 30.91 18.57
N ASP A 1184 -0.30 32.13 18.54
CA ASP A 1184 -1.50 32.45 17.74
C ASP A 1184 -1.14 32.68 16.27
N ALA A 1185 -2.16 33.00 15.46
CA ALA A 1185 -2.00 33.27 14.03
C ALA A 1185 -1.11 34.47 13.72
N GLU A 1186 -1.00 35.42 14.66
CA GLU A 1186 -0.15 36.61 14.58
C GLU A 1186 1.24 36.39 15.21
N ARG A 1187 1.61 35.13 15.50
CA ARG A 1187 2.87 34.73 16.17
C ARG A 1187 3.03 35.32 17.58
N ARG A 1188 1.96 35.68 18.28
CA ARG A 1188 2.00 36.13 19.67
C ARG A 1188 1.91 34.93 20.61
N LEU A 1189 2.47 35.10 21.81
CA LEU A 1189 2.44 34.05 22.83
C LEU A 1189 1.02 33.78 23.31
N THR A 1190 0.68 32.51 23.34
CA THR A 1190 -0.51 31.95 23.99
C THR A 1190 -0.07 30.92 25.02
N ARG A 1191 -0.94 30.63 25.98
CA ARG A 1191 -0.73 29.59 26.98
C ARG A 1191 -1.78 28.51 26.77
N ALA A 1192 -1.34 27.26 26.64
CA ALA A 1192 -2.24 26.12 26.56
C ALA A 1192 -2.17 25.33 27.86
N GLY A 1193 -3.29 25.26 28.58
CA GLY A 1193 -3.45 24.39 29.74
C GLY A 1193 -3.80 22.97 29.29
N MET A 1194 -3.54 21.98 30.14
CA MET A 1194 -3.79 20.56 29.83
C MET A 1194 -4.47 19.79 30.94
N GLY A 1195 -5.13 18.68 30.56
CA GLY A 1195 -5.70 17.68 31.47
C GLY A 1195 -4.64 16.85 32.21
N HIS A 1196 -5.10 16.18 33.27
CA HIS A 1196 -4.24 15.36 34.13
C HIS A 1196 -3.63 14.15 33.40
N GLU A 1197 -4.31 13.62 32.39
CA GLU A 1197 -3.86 12.47 31.61
C GLU A 1197 -2.54 12.75 30.86
N ILE A 1198 -2.26 14.01 30.51
CA ILE A 1198 -0.97 14.42 29.91
C ILE A 1198 0.15 14.46 30.96
N VAL A 1199 -0.18 14.82 32.21
CA VAL A 1199 0.74 14.75 33.35
C VAL A 1199 1.09 13.29 33.62
N ASP A 1200 0.08 12.40 33.72
CA ASP A 1200 0.29 10.97 33.93
C ASP A 1200 1.16 10.33 32.83
N LEU A 1201 0.90 10.70 31.58
CA LEU A 1201 1.73 10.28 30.46
C LEU A 1201 3.18 10.74 30.64
N ALA A 1202 3.41 12.02 30.99
CA ALA A 1202 4.76 12.52 31.17
C ALA A 1202 5.51 11.84 32.31
N GLU A 1203 4.84 11.61 33.45
CA GLU A 1203 5.43 10.91 34.59
C GLU A 1203 5.81 9.47 34.23
N ASP A 1204 4.94 8.75 33.52
CA ASP A 1204 5.21 7.40 33.05
C ASP A 1204 6.42 7.37 32.09
N ARG A 1205 6.51 8.32 31.15
CA ARG A 1205 7.64 8.41 30.22
C ARG A 1205 8.96 8.80 30.90
N LEU A 1206 8.92 9.73 31.85
CA LEU A 1206 10.09 10.08 32.65
C LEU A 1206 10.57 8.91 33.52
N LYS A 1207 9.65 8.15 34.10
CA LYS A 1207 9.98 6.93 34.85
C LYS A 1207 10.64 5.89 33.97
N LEU A 1208 10.13 5.67 32.75
CA LEU A 1208 10.78 4.80 31.78
C LEU A 1208 12.19 5.31 31.42
N TRP A 1209 12.34 6.61 31.16
CA TRP A 1209 13.63 7.20 30.82
C TRP A 1209 14.68 7.03 31.93
N GLN A 1210 14.30 7.32 33.18
CA GLN A 1210 15.16 7.09 34.35
C GLN A 1210 15.55 5.62 34.50
N MET A 1211 14.58 4.71 34.34
CA MET A 1211 14.84 3.27 34.38
C MET A 1211 15.84 2.85 33.30
N LEU A 1212 15.69 3.33 32.06
CA LEU A 1212 16.63 3.04 30.97
C LEU A 1212 18.04 3.56 31.27
N ARG A 1213 18.18 4.79 31.80
CA ARG A 1213 19.47 5.36 32.18
C ARG A 1213 20.16 4.55 33.28
N GLN A 1214 19.40 4.12 34.29
CA GLN A 1214 19.92 3.25 35.35
C GLN A 1214 20.35 1.88 34.80
N MET A 1215 19.55 1.29 33.92
CA MET A 1215 19.89 0.01 33.28
C MET A 1215 21.13 0.11 32.39
N ALA A 1216 21.36 1.27 31.76
CA ALA A 1216 22.54 1.56 30.94
C ALA A 1216 23.76 2.03 31.76
N GLY A 1217 23.66 2.10 33.10
CA GLY A 1217 24.75 2.55 33.96
C GLY A 1217 25.08 4.05 33.89
N LEU A 1218 24.20 4.86 33.29
CA LEU A 1218 24.37 6.32 33.18
C LEU A 1218 23.92 7.07 34.44
N GLU A 1219 23.12 6.42 35.29
CA GLU A 1219 22.60 6.99 36.53
C GLU A 1219 22.61 5.94 37.64
N VAL A 1220 23.05 6.32 38.84
CA VAL A 1220 23.04 5.42 40.01
C VAL A 1220 21.67 5.46 40.65
N ALA A 1221 21.08 4.28 40.91
CA ALA A 1221 19.78 4.20 41.57
C ALA A 1221 19.81 4.89 42.94
N PRO A 1222 18.77 5.66 43.33
CA PRO A 1222 18.73 6.39 44.60
C PRO A 1222 19.07 5.50 45.80
N ALA A 1223 18.50 4.31 45.89
CA ALA A 1223 18.79 3.37 46.98
C ALA A 1223 20.27 2.96 47.07
N VAL A 1224 20.99 2.89 45.95
CA VAL A 1224 22.44 2.59 45.92
C VAL A 1224 23.24 3.81 46.31
N ARG A 1225 22.86 5.01 45.82
CA ARG A 1225 23.49 6.27 46.24
C ARG A 1225 23.33 6.47 47.74
N ASP A 1226 22.13 6.31 48.28
CA ASP A 1226 21.84 6.51 49.69
C ASP A 1226 22.56 5.48 50.59
N LEU A 1227 22.77 4.24 50.11
CA LEU A 1227 23.60 3.24 50.78
C LEU A 1227 25.09 3.64 50.81
N VAL A 1228 25.61 4.15 49.70
CA VAL A 1228 27.01 4.62 49.61
C VAL A 1228 27.23 5.88 50.45
N GLU A 1229 26.29 6.82 50.44
CA GLU A 1229 26.31 8.03 51.26
C GLU A 1229 26.07 7.75 52.75
N GLY A 1230 25.40 6.64 53.09
CA GLY A 1230 25.23 6.20 54.48
C GLY A 1230 26.41 5.42 55.05
N GLU A 1231 27.30 4.89 54.22
CA GLU A 1231 28.55 4.21 54.60
C GLU A 1231 29.79 5.12 54.59
N LEU A 1232 29.72 6.28 53.91
CA LEU A 1232 30.71 7.37 53.92
C LEU A 1232 30.45 8.34 55.07
#